data_AF-A0A7L2TM05-F1
#
_entry.id   AF-A0A7L2TM05-F1
#
_cell.length_a   1.000
_cell.length_b   1.000
_cell.length_c   1.000
_cell.angle_alpha   90.00
_cell.angle_beta   90.00
_cell.angle_gamma   90.00
#
_symmetry.space_group_name_H-M   'P 1'
#
loop_
_entity.id
_entity.type
_entity.pdbx_description
1 polymer ?
#
loop_
_entity_poly.entity_id
_entity_poly.type
_entity_poly.pdbx_seq_one_letter_code
_entity_poly.pdbx_strand_id
1 'polypeptide(L)'
;CSTWGNFHFKTFDGDIFTFPGLCNYVFASHCNAAYEDFNIQIRREVVANAPTINRITMKLEGVVVELMKGAVMIDGNRVQLPYSQSGITIEKSSVYVKVGSKIGVVLLWNEKDSILLELNEKYANQTCGLCGDFNGFPIYNEFISNSIKMTALQFGNMQKMDGPTEHCEDTTSIPTYNCPDNLDNICEKTLTSSAFAECNDLVDVKDYIKACQDDLCRSGESKNSSCICDTFAEYSRQCAHAGGQPLDWRTSKLCPKKCPYNMQYQECNSPCADTCTNPERSLFCEEHCIDGCFCPPGKFLRTVFDDISNSGCIPQQECSCIYNGKTYATGTSFSEPCQTCTCNGGQWSCQDKSCPGTCSVVGGSHISTYDKKHYDHHGDCAYVLSKDCKDEKFTILVELRKCGLTDTETCLKSVTLNMNRGQTVRMQNKHTNVTMFRPSSFFMIMDTSFGVQVEIQFTPVMQVFVRLDASFKDQTCGLCGNFNNIQTDDFKVISGIIEGTASAFANTWKTQASCPNIQQSFENPCALSIDNEKYAQHWCGLLTDSTGPFAACHYAVNPAVYHTNCMFDTCNCENSEDCLCAALSSYVRACTAKGIQLQGWRADVCSKYTTSCPKSLSYSYTISSCQPTCRSLSEPDVTCNIKFVPVDGCTCINGTYMDESGKCVPANECPCYYRGSPIPFGEVVHENGRVCTCVQGRLNCIGAPNPTPVCESPMVYFDCKNNTAGTTGAECQKSCQTLDMKCYSSQCTSGCVCPDGLVLDGNGGCIPEEECPCIHNEAMYQPGETISVDCNTCVCKNRKWECTKEQCLGTCAVYGDGHYNTFDDKRFSFNGNCEYTLVQDHCGKSGTVNGTFRVVTENIPCGNTGTTCSKSIKVFLESYELILGEERVSVVKRGEDDEVPYTVRYMGMYLVIETKSGLILMWDKKTSMFIKLSPGFKGQVCGLCGNYDGNSVNDFTTRSQSVVENVLEFGNSWKVSSTCPDASSVKDPCSTNPYRKSWSEKQCSIINSNVFAACHSQVEPAKYYQACVTDACACDSGGDCDCLCTAVAAYAQACSEVGVCVAWRSPSVCPLFCDYYNQQGECEWHYKPCGASCMKTCKNPSGKCLNDLPGLEGCYPNCPPDKPYFHEDQMKCVSLCDC
;
A
#
# COMPACT_ATOMS: atom_id res chain seq x y z
N CYS A 1 10.13 18.69 34.58
CA CYS A 1 9.44 19.56 35.57
C CYS A 1 8.15 18.87 36.02
N SER A 2 7.73 19.03 37.27
CA SER A 2 6.45 18.47 37.75
C SER A 2 5.74 19.34 38.80
N THR A 3 4.44 19.13 38.96
CA THR A 3 3.66 19.63 40.10
C THR A 3 2.69 18.54 40.58
N TRP A 4 2.42 18.47 41.88
CA TRP A 4 1.56 17.45 42.48
C TRP A 4 0.98 17.91 43.82
N GLY A 5 -0.03 17.18 44.31
CA GLY A 5 -0.52 17.29 45.69
C GLY A 5 -0.84 18.71 46.11
N ASN A 6 -0.44 19.05 47.34
CA ASN A 6 -0.77 20.31 47.99
C ASN A 6 0.13 21.49 47.58
N PHE A 7 0.11 21.80 46.28
CA PHE A 7 0.85 22.90 45.64
C PHE A 7 2.38 22.72 45.63
N HIS A 8 2.86 21.49 45.54
CA HIS A 8 4.28 21.22 45.34
C HIS A 8 4.65 21.36 43.87
N PHE A 9 5.86 21.88 43.63
CA PHE A 9 6.46 22.06 42.31
C PHE A 9 7.90 21.56 42.36
N LYS A 10 8.36 20.99 41.25
CA LYS A 10 9.75 20.62 41.00
C LYS A 10 10.19 21.19 39.65
N THR A 11 11.23 22.02 39.64
CA THR A 11 11.76 22.62 38.39
C THR A 11 12.43 21.56 37.49
N PHE A 12 12.91 21.96 36.31
CA PHE A 12 13.72 21.08 35.47
C PHE A 12 15.06 20.71 36.13
N ASP A 13 15.63 21.64 36.92
CA ASP A 13 16.95 21.50 37.54
C ASP A 13 16.91 20.90 38.97
N GLY A 14 15.70 20.56 39.45
CA GLY A 14 15.50 19.72 40.63
C GLY A 14 14.97 20.42 41.87
N ASP A 15 14.76 21.74 41.84
CA ASP A 15 14.33 22.52 42.99
C ASP A 15 12.86 22.24 43.37
N ILE A 16 12.65 21.72 44.59
CA ILE A 16 11.31 21.46 45.15
C ILE A 16 10.84 22.63 46.01
N PHE A 17 9.68 23.18 45.69
CA PHE A 17 9.08 24.29 46.44
C PHE A 17 7.55 24.21 46.51
N THR A 18 6.95 24.93 47.44
CA THR A 18 5.50 25.10 47.55
C THR A 18 5.08 26.49 47.11
N PHE A 19 4.08 26.57 46.23
CA PHE A 19 3.47 27.83 45.81
C PHE A 19 1.93 27.72 45.73
N PRO A 20 1.17 28.20 46.74
CA PRO A 20 -0.28 28.03 46.81
C PRO A 20 -1.09 29.04 45.98
N GLY A 21 -0.67 29.28 44.73
CA GLY A 21 -1.34 30.18 43.80
C GLY A 21 -2.63 29.60 43.20
N LEU A 22 -3.67 30.44 43.08
CA LEU A 22 -4.98 30.07 42.48
C LEU A 22 -5.31 30.84 41.20
N CYS A 23 -4.48 31.81 40.82
CA CYS A 23 -4.59 32.52 39.56
C CYS A 23 -4.17 31.63 38.37
N ASN A 24 -4.16 32.23 37.19
CA ASN A 24 -3.54 31.64 36.01
C ASN A 24 -2.03 31.94 36.03
N TYR A 25 -1.20 30.91 35.88
CA TYR A 25 0.25 31.04 35.93
C TYR A 25 0.91 30.36 34.74
N VAL A 26 2.03 30.92 34.28
CA VAL A 26 2.92 30.29 33.29
C VAL A 26 3.65 29.14 33.97
N PHE A 27 3.34 27.92 33.56
CA PHE A 27 4.02 26.72 34.05
C PHE A 27 5.39 26.58 33.38
N ALA A 28 5.41 26.60 32.05
CA ALA A 28 6.63 26.64 31.25
C ALA A 28 6.35 27.29 29.89
N SER A 29 7.30 28.03 29.35
CA SER A 29 7.20 28.69 28.05
C SER A 29 8.56 28.77 27.37
N HIS A 30 8.59 28.82 26.05
CA HIS A 30 9.80 29.08 25.27
C HIS A 30 10.09 30.59 25.30
N CYS A 31 11.12 30.98 26.07
CA CYS A 31 11.50 32.36 26.31
C CYS A 31 12.96 32.55 25.87
N ASN A 32 13.32 33.73 25.36
CA ASN A 32 14.66 34.03 24.81
C ASN A 32 14.91 33.61 23.35
N ALA A 33 13.86 33.37 22.57
CA ALA A 33 13.94 33.22 21.11
C ALA A 33 13.11 34.29 20.38
N ALA A 34 13.37 34.44 19.08
CA ALA A 34 12.61 35.35 18.22
C ALA A 34 11.16 34.87 17.98
N TYR A 35 10.89 33.59 18.24
CA TYR A 35 9.59 32.93 18.08
C TYR A 35 9.33 32.02 19.28
N GLU A 36 8.09 32.00 19.77
CA GLU A 36 7.64 31.16 20.90
C GLU A 36 7.03 29.86 20.37
N ASP A 37 7.76 28.75 20.50
CA ASP A 37 7.29 27.43 20.05
C ASP A 37 6.14 26.90 20.92
N PHE A 38 6.23 27.12 22.23
CA PHE A 38 5.21 26.69 23.19
C PHE A 38 5.01 27.65 24.36
N ASN A 39 3.78 27.64 24.89
CA ASN A 39 3.40 28.31 26.12
C ASN A 39 2.40 27.43 26.89
N ILE A 40 2.72 27.05 28.13
CA ILE A 40 1.90 26.18 28.97
C ILE A 40 1.50 26.95 30.22
N GLN A 41 0.20 27.07 30.44
CA GLN A 41 -0.40 27.77 31.57
C GLN A 41 -1.27 26.81 32.37
N ILE A 42 -1.25 26.99 33.69
CA ILE A 42 -2.02 26.19 34.62
C ILE A 42 -2.86 27.08 35.53
N ARG A 43 -4.08 26.60 35.83
CA ARG A 43 -4.96 27.23 36.80
C ARG A 43 -5.45 26.18 37.79
N ARG A 44 -5.19 26.41 39.08
CA ARG A 44 -5.65 25.55 40.18
C ARG A 44 -6.96 26.07 40.78
N GLU A 45 -7.69 25.18 41.40
CA GLU A 45 -8.84 25.46 42.27
C GLU A 45 -8.79 24.56 43.51
N VAL A 46 -9.53 24.92 44.56
CA VAL A 46 -9.65 24.07 45.76
C VAL A 46 -11.04 23.46 45.80
N VAL A 47 -11.13 22.14 45.67
CA VAL A 47 -12.38 21.37 45.73
C VAL A 47 -12.34 20.46 46.95
N ALA A 48 -13.33 20.61 47.85
CA ALA A 48 -13.41 19.81 49.08
C ALA A 48 -12.10 19.81 49.92
N ASN A 49 -11.48 20.98 50.08
CA ASN A 49 -10.19 21.20 50.76
C ASN A 49 -8.98 20.51 50.11
N ALA A 50 -9.09 20.00 48.89
CA ALA A 50 -7.98 19.47 48.11
C ALA A 50 -7.71 20.37 46.89
N PRO A 51 -6.46 20.79 46.66
CA PRO A 51 -6.12 21.53 45.46
C PRO A 51 -6.10 20.61 44.24
N THR A 52 -6.76 21.05 43.18
CA THR A 52 -6.85 20.35 41.89
C THR A 52 -6.56 21.34 40.77
N ILE A 53 -6.18 20.83 39.62
CA ILE A 53 -6.03 21.63 38.41
C ILE A 53 -7.41 21.74 37.77
N ASN A 54 -7.89 22.97 37.61
CA ASN A 54 -9.14 23.27 36.93
C ASN A 54 -8.93 23.18 35.41
N ARG A 55 -7.87 23.85 34.92
CA ARG A 55 -7.59 23.99 33.50
C ARG A 55 -6.08 24.04 33.23
N ILE A 56 -5.69 23.39 32.15
CA ILE A 56 -4.37 23.53 31.53
C ILE A 56 -4.60 24.11 30.13
N THR A 57 -3.92 25.20 29.81
CA THR A 57 -3.97 25.82 28.48
C THR A 57 -2.58 25.77 27.88
N MET A 58 -2.46 25.18 26.69
CA MET A 58 -1.20 25.04 25.98
C MET A 58 -1.34 25.68 24.60
N LYS A 59 -0.35 26.46 24.19
CA LYS A 59 -0.18 26.86 22.80
C LYS A 59 1.03 26.09 22.28
N LEU A 60 0.87 25.33 21.21
CA LEU A 60 1.91 24.48 20.61
C LEU A 60 1.97 24.82 19.10
N GLU A 61 3.02 25.53 18.68
CA GLU A 61 3.19 26.05 17.31
C GLU A 61 1.94 26.73 16.71
N GLY A 62 1.20 27.45 17.56
CA GLY A 62 -0.01 28.18 17.16
C GLY A 62 -1.34 27.44 17.38
N VAL A 63 -1.34 26.13 17.63
CA VAL A 63 -2.54 25.38 18.02
C VAL A 63 -2.80 25.56 19.52
N VAL A 64 -4.05 25.85 19.89
CA VAL A 64 -4.44 26.02 21.30
C VAL A 64 -5.11 24.74 21.81
N VAL A 65 -4.50 24.11 22.80
CA VAL A 65 -5.03 22.94 23.51
C VAL A 65 -5.52 23.37 24.89
N GLU A 66 -6.77 23.05 25.22
CA GLU A 66 -7.30 23.23 26.58
C GLU A 66 -7.71 21.89 27.17
N LEU A 67 -7.13 21.55 28.32
CA LEU A 67 -7.44 20.34 29.08
C LEU A 67 -8.29 20.71 30.30
N MET A 68 -9.45 20.08 30.41
CA MET A 68 -10.35 20.12 31.56
C MET A 68 -10.74 18.69 31.94
N LYS A 69 -11.22 18.49 33.16
CA LYS A 69 -11.57 17.15 33.63
C LYS A 69 -12.68 16.54 32.76
N GLY A 70 -12.38 15.48 32.03
CA GLY A 70 -13.33 14.82 31.10
C GLY A 70 -13.61 15.56 29.78
N ALA A 71 -12.85 16.60 29.45
CA ALA A 71 -12.98 17.32 28.18
C ALA A 71 -11.64 17.85 27.67
N VAL A 72 -11.41 17.68 26.36
CA VAL A 72 -10.27 18.26 25.64
C VAL A 72 -10.81 19.14 24.53
N MET A 73 -10.30 20.36 24.43
CA MET A 73 -10.64 21.32 23.39
C MET A 73 -9.40 21.64 22.56
N ILE A 74 -9.58 21.72 21.23
CA ILE A 74 -8.57 22.19 20.29
C ILE A 74 -9.15 23.36 19.51
N ASP A 75 -8.49 24.51 19.58
CA ASP A 75 -8.92 25.77 18.95
C ASP A 75 -10.41 26.10 19.23
N GLY A 76 -10.84 25.83 20.46
CA GLY A 76 -12.22 26.07 20.93
C GLY A 76 -13.24 24.98 20.57
N ASN A 77 -12.85 23.91 19.86
CA ASN A 77 -13.73 22.79 19.51
C ASN A 77 -13.47 21.57 20.39
N ARG A 78 -14.53 20.91 20.86
CA ARG A 78 -14.40 19.68 21.65
C ARG A 78 -14.00 18.52 20.76
N VAL A 79 -12.94 17.80 21.12
CA VAL A 79 -12.45 16.64 20.37
C VAL A 79 -12.73 15.33 21.11
N GLN A 80 -12.85 14.23 20.37
CA GLN A 80 -12.86 12.88 20.95
C GLN A 80 -11.43 12.35 21.02
N LEU A 81 -11.14 11.56 22.05
CA LEU A 81 -9.82 10.97 22.25
C LEU A 81 -9.78 9.53 21.72
N PRO A 82 -8.63 9.10 21.18
CA PRO A 82 -7.43 9.93 21.01
C PRO A 82 -7.56 10.90 19.84
N TYR A 83 -6.77 11.95 19.91
CA TYR A 83 -6.66 12.99 18.91
C TYR A 83 -5.26 12.98 18.33
N SER A 84 -5.13 13.12 17.01
CA SER A 84 -3.84 13.28 16.33
C SER A 84 -4.05 14.23 15.16
N GLN A 85 -3.49 15.43 15.21
CA GLN A 85 -3.53 16.38 14.10
C GLN A 85 -2.46 17.45 14.29
N SER A 86 -1.94 18.03 13.20
CA SER A 86 -0.97 19.13 13.23
C SER A 86 0.30 18.85 14.04
N GLY A 87 0.70 17.58 14.16
CA GLY A 87 1.85 17.15 14.96
C GLY A 87 1.62 17.20 16.48
N ILE A 88 0.35 17.19 16.92
CA ILE A 88 -0.06 17.06 18.32
C ILE A 88 -0.84 15.76 18.46
N THR A 89 -0.41 14.92 19.40
CA THR A 89 -1.10 13.69 19.78
C THR A 89 -1.64 13.84 21.20
N ILE A 90 -2.90 13.45 21.40
CA ILE A 90 -3.53 13.45 22.71
C ILE A 90 -4.20 12.11 22.91
N GLU A 91 -3.74 11.38 23.92
CA GLU A 91 -4.26 10.07 24.26
C GLU A 91 -4.66 10.01 25.73
N LYS A 92 -5.62 9.13 26.02
CA LYS A 92 -6.09 8.88 27.39
C LYS A 92 -5.74 7.44 27.76
N SER A 93 -4.83 7.30 28.71
CA SER A 93 -4.56 6.02 29.37
C SER A 93 -5.55 5.80 30.52
N SER A 94 -5.41 4.69 31.25
CA SER A 94 -6.27 4.37 32.40
C SER A 94 -6.20 5.41 33.54
N VAL A 95 -5.13 6.21 33.59
CA VAL A 95 -4.88 7.21 34.65
C VAL A 95 -4.43 8.59 34.15
N TYR A 96 -3.93 8.72 32.92
CA TYR A 96 -3.37 9.97 32.40
C TYR A 96 -4.05 10.43 31.10
N VAL A 97 -4.15 11.74 30.93
CA VAL A 97 -4.23 12.38 29.62
C VAL A 97 -2.80 12.79 29.26
N LYS A 98 -2.30 12.25 28.16
CA LYS A 98 -0.96 12.54 27.65
C LYS A 98 -1.09 13.38 26.39
N VAL A 99 -0.36 14.50 26.35
CA VAL A 99 -0.23 15.39 25.19
C VAL A 99 1.21 15.29 24.71
N GLY A 100 1.42 14.76 23.52
CA GLY A 100 2.71 14.77 22.83
C GLY A 100 2.69 15.79 21.68
N SER A 101 3.84 16.38 21.41
CA SER A 101 4.02 17.25 20.24
C SER A 101 5.35 16.99 19.55
N LYS A 102 5.36 17.11 18.21
CA LYS A 102 6.56 16.96 17.37
C LYS A 102 7.72 17.89 17.76
N ILE A 103 7.43 19.01 18.43
CA ILE A 103 8.49 19.93 18.89
C ILE A 103 9.25 19.39 20.11
N GLY A 104 8.88 18.22 20.63
CA GLY A 104 9.54 17.61 21.78
C GLY A 104 8.99 18.11 23.12
N VAL A 105 7.69 18.37 23.18
CA VAL A 105 6.94 18.71 24.40
C VAL A 105 6.03 17.53 24.74
N VAL A 106 6.19 16.94 25.93
CA VAL A 106 5.33 15.86 26.42
C VAL A 106 4.76 16.23 27.78
N LEU A 107 3.43 16.24 27.90
CA LEU A 107 2.72 16.57 29.13
C LEU A 107 1.81 15.41 29.55
N LEU A 108 1.95 14.93 30.79
CA LEU A 108 1.06 13.93 31.39
C LEU A 108 0.26 14.57 32.53
N TRP A 109 -1.06 14.44 32.50
CA TRP A 109 -1.96 14.95 33.55
C TRP A 109 -2.91 13.86 34.05
N ASN A 110 -2.99 13.68 35.37
CA ASN A 110 -3.83 12.64 36.01
C ASN A 110 -5.33 13.02 36.14
N GLU A 111 -5.80 14.04 35.39
CA GLU A 111 -7.12 14.66 35.51
C GLU A 111 -7.48 15.19 36.92
N LYS A 112 -6.47 15.39 37.78
CA LYS A 112 -6.60 15.91 39.14
C LYS A 112 -5.55 16.99 39.39
N ASP A 113 -4.49 16.65 40.10
CA ASP A 113 -3.58 17.55 40.81
C ASP A 113 -2.13 17.45 40.32
N SER A 114 -1.81 16.47 39.47
CA SER A 114 -0.45 16.16 39.07
C SER A 114 -0.20 16.31 37.58
N ILE A 115 0.82 17.09 37.25
CA ILE A 115 1.36 17.29 35.89
C ILE A 115 2.83 16.88 35.89
N LEU A 116 3.23 16.11 34.89
CA LEU A 116 4.63 15.91 34.50
C LEU A 116 4.83 16.53 33.12
N LEU A 117 5.87 17.37 33.00
CA LEU A 117 6.27 18.01 31.75
C LEU A 117 7.72 17.64 31.42
N GLU A 118 7.89 17.09 30.23
CA GLU A 118 9.17 16.74 29.62
C GLU A 118 9.40 17.61 28.38
N LEU A 119 10.64 18.09 28.25
CA LEU A 119 11.08 18.92 27.15
C LEU A 119 12.35 18.34 26.53
N ASN A 120 12.48 18.46 25.21
CA ASN A 120 13.70 18.12 24.50
C ASN A 120 14.86 19.04 24.92
N GLU A 121 16.08 18.49 24.98
CA GLU A 121 17.32 19.20 25.36
C GLU A 121 17.59 20.46 24.50
N LYS A 122 17.04 20.55 23.27
CA LYS A 122 17.15 21.75 22.43
C LYS A 122 16.62 23.04 23.08
N TYR A 123 15.74 22.92 24.09
CA TYR A 123 15.19 24.04 24.84
C TYR A 123 16.02 24.45 26.07
N ALA A 124 17.18 23.83 26.28
CA ALA A 124 18.05 24.20 27.40
C ALA A 124 18.42 25.69 27.34
N ASN A 125 18.36 26.36 28.50
CA ASN A 125 18.54 27.82 28.68
C ASN A 125 17.52 28.72 27.94
N GLN A 126 16.47 28.15 27.36
CA GLN A 126 15.47 28.87 26.56
C GLN A 126 14.06 28.72 27.16
N THR A 127 13.96 28.36 28.44
CA THR A 127 12.66 28.22 29.11
C THR A 127 12.45 29.31 30.15
N CYS A 128 11.20 29.66 30.40
CA CYS A 128 10.81 30.45 31.56
C CYS A 128 9.43 30.02 32.10
N GLY A 129 9.13 30.37 33.34
CA GLY A 129 7.90 29.97 34.04
C GLY A 129 8.19 29.37 35.41
N LEU A 130 7.17 28.73 36.01
CA LEU A 130 7.32 28.01 37.29
C LEU A 130 8.28 26.82 37.23
N CYS A 131 8.56 26.30 36.03
CA CYS A 131 9.47 25.18 35.82
C CYS A 131 10.96 25.55 35.72
N GLY A 132 11.32 26.84 35.75
CA GLY A 132 12.70 27.29 35.64
C GLY A 132 13.19 27.52 34.20
N ASP A 133 14.50 27.59 34.02
CA ASP A 133 15.18 27.93 32.76
C ASP A 133 15.84 26.74 32.04
N PHE A 134 15.92 25.57 32.69
CA PHE A 134 16.43 24.32 32.13
C PHE A 134 17.90 24.44 31.73
N ASN A 135 18.74 24.93 32.63
CA ASN A 135 20.16 25.18 32.37
C ASN A 135 21.09 24.03 32.81
N GLY A 136 20.57 23.05 33.55
CA GLY A 136 21.31 21.89 34.04
C GLY A 136 22.13 22.11 35.31
N PHE A 137 22.03 23.27 35.97
CA PHE A 137 22.82 23.63 37.15
C PHE A 137 21.95 23.85 38.40
N PRO A 138 21.81 22.85 39.30
CA PRO A 138 21.06 22.97 40.55
C PRO A 138 21.60 24.05 41.53
N ILE A 139 22.83 24.52 41.29
CA ILE A 139 23.56 25.45 42.16
C ILE A 139 23.24 26.92 41.80
N TYR A 140 22.85 27.19 40.55
CA TYR A 140 22.39 28.51 40.08
C TYR A 140 20.86 28.56 40.13
N ASN A 141 20.35 28.48 41.35
CA ASN A 141 18.94 28.33 41.67
C ASN A 141 18.06 29.43 41.01
N GLU A 142 16.90 29.05 40.48
CA GLU A 142 15.90 29.89 39.80
C GLU A 142 15.35 31.01 40.70
N PHE A 143 15.55 30.88 42.01
CA PHE A 143 15.27 31.93 42.99
C PHE A 143 16.31 33.06 42.98
N ILE A 144 17.28 33.11 42.07
CA ILE A 144 18.26 34.21 41.98
C ILE A 144 18.01 35.04 40.72
N SER A 145 17.49 36.26 40.90
CA SER A 145 17.30 37.23 39.81
C SER A 145 18.14 38.49 40.09
N ASN A 146 18.99 38.92 39.14
CA ASN A 146 19.89 40.06 39.29
C ASN A 146 20.74 40.03 40.58
N SER A 147 21.23 38.85 40.98
CA SER A 147 21.97 38.61 42.24
C SER A 147 21.15 38.77 43.54
N ILE A 148 19.82 38.84 43.46
CA ILE A 148 18.91 38.89 44.61
C ILE A 148 18.22 37.53 44.76
N LYS A 149 18.32 36.94 45.95
CA LYS A 149 17.60 35.71 46.30
C LYS A 149 16.14 36.02 46.63
N MET A 150 15.22 35.44 45.87
CA MET A 150 13.78 35.51 46.02
C MET A 150 13.25 34.36 46.89
N THR A 151 12.08 34.56 47.48
CA THR A 151 11.31 33.48 48.10
C THR A 151 10.48 32.74 47.06
N ALA A 152 10.11 31.48 47.32
CA ALA A 152 9.21 30.71 46.45
C ALA A 152 7.89 31.45 46.14
N LEU A 153 7.37 32.22 47.11
CA LEU A 153 6.16 33.02 46.93
C LEU A 153 6.36 34.18 45.95
N GLN A 154 7.48 34.90 46.07
CA GLN A 154 7.83 35.98 45.13
C GLN A 154 8.09 35.43 43.73
N PHE A 155 8.78 34.29 43.63
CA PHE A 155 9.04 33.62 42.36
C PHE A 155 7.74 33.17 41.70
N GLY A 156 6.84 32.51 42.44
CA GLY A 156 5.57 32.05 41.90
C GLY A 156 4.63 33.19 41.48
N ASN A 157 4.53 34.26 42.28
CA ASN A 157 3.72 35.43 41.92
C ASN A 157 4.25 36.16 40.67
N MET A 158 5.56 36.11 40.41
CA MET A 158 6.16 36.68 39.19
C MET A 158 5.66 35.98 37.91
N GLN A 159 5.24 34.71 38.00
CA GLN A 159 4.78 33.92 36.85
C GLN A 159 3.28 34.09 36.55
N LYS A 160 2.61 35.01 37.22
CA LYS A 160 1.17 35.25 37.09
C LYS A 160 0.82 35.91 35.77
N MET A 161 -0.25 35.43 35.13
CA MET A 161 -0.79 35.98 33.89
C MET A 161 -2.31 36.13 33.99
N ASP A 162 -2.78 37.30 34.39
CA ASP A 162 -4.21 37.61 34.47
C ASP A 162 -4.84 37.66 33.06
N GLY A 163 -6.07 37.16 32.94
CA GLY A 163 -6.87 37.37 31.74
C GLY A 163 -7.22 38.85 31.52
N PRO A 164 -7.63 39.26 30.29
CA PRO A 164 -7.84 40.68 29.95
C PRO A 164 -8.87 41.41 30.82
N THR A 165 -9.80 40.67 31.43
CA THR A 165 -10.86 41.18 32.31
C THR A 165 -10.74 40.64 33.73
N GLU A 166 -9.71 39.85 34.02
CA GLU A 166 -9.49 39.22 35.30
C GLU A 166 -8.56 40.09 36.16
N HIS A 167 -8.86 40.20 37.44
CA HIS A 167 -7.93 40.71 38.43
C HIS A 167 -7.88 39.72 39.58
N CYS A 168 -6.83 38.91 39.60
CA CYS A 168 -6.64 37.89 40.63
C CYS A 168 -5.66 38.41 41.69
N GLU A 169 -5.91 38.16 42.98
CA GLU A 169 -5.00 38.63 44.04
C GLU A 169 -3.79 37.70 44.20
N ASP A 170 -2.62 38.30 44.41
CA ASP A 170 -1.39 37.54 44.66
C ASP A 170 -1.48 36.78 45.98
N THR A 171 -0.79 35.64 46.02
CA THR A 171 -0.70 34.89 47.27
C THR A 171 0.27 35.59 48.21
N THR A 172 -0.19 35.99 49.40
CA THR A 172 0.57 36.86 50.32
C THR A 172 1.20 36.12 51.50
N SER A 173 0.80 34.87 51.76
CA SER A 173 1.39 34.04 52.81
C SER A 173 1.25 32.55 52.49
N ILE A 174 2.22 31.76 52.96
CA ILE A 174 2.08 30.31 53.02
C ILE A 174 1.41 30.01 54.37
N PRO A 175 0.24 29.34 54.40
CA PRO A 175 -0.43 29.02 55.65
C PRO A 175 0.49 28.18 56.56
N THR A 176 0.73 28.67 57.77
CA THR A 176 1.57 28.02 58.78
C THR A 176 0.72 27.05 59.61
N TYR A 177 1.11 25.78 59.64
CA TYR A 177 0.42 24.74 60.40
C TYR A 177 1.32 24.25 61.53
N ASN A 178 0.79 24.15 62.74
CA ASN A 178 1.50 23.55 63.87
C ASN A 178 1.44 22.03 63.72
N CYS A 179 2.49 21.43 63.14
CA CYS A 179 2.68 19.98 63.12
C CYS A 179 2.87 19.47 64.56
N PRO A 180 2.06 18.53 65.06
CA PRO A 180 2.40 17.80 66.28
C PRO A 180 3.75 17.07 66.12
N ASP A 181 4.63 17.14 67.13
CA ASP A 181 5.94 16.44 67.13
C ASP A 181 5.83 14.90 67.07
N ASN A 182 4.62 14.34 67.21
CA ASN A 182 4.37 12.91 67.30
C ASN A 182 3.47 12.39 66.16
N LEU A 183 3.74 12.84 64.94
CA LEU A 183 3.25 12.12 63.77
C LEU A 183 4.06 10.84 63.62
N ASP A 184 3.38 9.69 63.74
CA ASP A 184 3.92 8.38 63.36
C ASP A 184 4.73 8.54 62.07
N ASN A 185 6.02 8.18 62.11
CA ASN A 185 6.99 8.44 61.05
C ASN A 185 6.73 7.61 59.77
N ILE A 186 5.55 7.79 59.17
CA ILE A 186 5.05 7.07 58.01
C ILE A 186 5.73 7.54 56.73
N CYS A 187 6.09 8.82 56.62
CA CYS A 187 6.79 9.38 55.47
C CYS A 187 8.17 8.74 55.30
N GLU A 188 9.02 8.76 56.34
CA GLU A 188 10.36 8.16 56.26
C GLU A 188 10.25 6.64 56.12
N LYS A 189 9.42 5.96 56.92
CA LYS A 189 9.24 4.50 56.84
C LYS A 189 8.77 4.01 55.47
N THR A 190 7.91 4.77 54.79
CA THR A 190 7.36 4.36 53.50
C THR A 190 8.36 4.63 52.38
N LEU A 191 8.90 5.85 52.30
CA LEU A 191 9.82 6.26 51.23
C LEU A 191 11.19 5.58 51.31
N THR A 192 11.59 5.08 52.47
CA THR A 192 12.81 4.26 52.66
C THR A 192 12.53 2.76 52.74
N SER A 193 11.28 2.34 52.48
CA SER A 193 10.92 0.92 52.49
C SER A 193 11.56 0.15 51.33
N SER A 194 11.52 -1.18 51.40
CA SER A 194 12.01 -2.04 50.31
C SER A 194 11.31 -1.79 48.97
N ALA A 195 10.12 -1.19 48.96
CA ALA A 195 9.42 -0.87 47.72
C ALA A 195 10.13 0.22 46.88
N PHE A 196 10.95 1.04 47.52
CA PHE A 196 11.70 2.14 46.91
C PHE A 196 13.22 1.94 47.01
N ALA A 197 13.70 0.73 47.26
CA ALA A 197 15.13 0.48 47.51
C ALA A 197 16.02 0.99 46.36
N GLU A 198 15.71 0.62 45.11
CA GLU A 198 16.43 1.10 43.92
C GLU A 198 16.25 2.61 43.69
N CYS A 199 15.09 3.15 44.06
CA CYS A 199 14.78 4.57 43.89
C CYS A 199 15.67 5.48 44.74
N ASN A 200 16.02 5.03 45.94
CA ASN A 200 16.83 5.80 46.88
C ASN A 200 18.30 5.97 46.38
N ASP A 201 18.75 5.15 45.42
CA ASP A 201 20.05 5.29 44.78
C ASP A 201 20.02 6.26 43.58
N LEU A 202 18.84 6.49 42.99
CA LEU A 202 18.65 7.30 41.79
C LEU A 202 18.11 8.72 42.07
N VAL A 203 17.24 8.86 43.07
CA VAL A 203 16.54 10.11 43.40
C VAL A 203 16.66 10.41 44.88
N ASP A 204 17.17 11.61 45.24
CA ASP A 204 17.29 12.03 46.64
C ASP A 204 15.91 12.09 47.32
N VAL A 205 15.73 11.25 48.33
CA VAL A 205 14.48 11.05 49.05
C VAL A 205 14.18 12.16 50.06
N LYS A 206 15.18 12.93 50.50
CA LYS A 206 15.05 13.86 51.64
C LYS A 206 13.99 14.94 51.41
N ASP A 207 13.98 15.54 50.21
CA ASP A 207 13.03 16.61 49.89
C ASP A 207 11.61 16.07 49.74
N TYR A 208 11.43 14.82 49.30
CA TYR A 208 10.12 14.16 49.25
C TYR A 208 9.62 13.75 50.64
N ILE A 209 10.50 13.37 51.57
CA ILE A 209 10.14 13.14 52.97
C ILE A 209 9.62 14.44 53.58
N LYS A 210 10.30 15.57 53.33
CA LYS A 210 9.88 16.89 53.81
C LYS A 210 8.54 17.31 53.20
N ALA A 211 8.37 17.16 51.89
CA ALA A 211 7.10 17.44 51.21
C ALA A 211 5.94 16.57 51.78
N CYS A 212 6.21 15.29 52.09
CA CYS A 212 5.23 14.39 52.70
C CYS A 212 4.85 14.84 54.13
N GLN A 213 5.83 15.26 54.93
CA GLN A 213 5.57 15.80 56.26
C GLN A 213 4.71 17.07 56.19
N ASP A 214 5.02 17.97 55.24
CA ASP A 214 4.21 19.16 54.98
C ASP A 214 2.77 18.80 54.60
N ASP A 215 2.57 17.83 53.69
CA ASP A 215 1.25 17.35 53.29
C ASP A 215 0.47 16.80 54.49
N LEU A 216 1.12 15.98 55.30
CA LEU A 216 0.51 15.35 56.46
C LEU A 216 0.09 16.38 57.53
N CYS A 217 0.90 17.42 57.73
CA CYS A 217 0.57 18.51 58.66
C CYS A 217 -0.55 19.42 58.20
N ARG A 218 -0.67 19.66 56.88
CA ARG A 218 -1.72 20.51 56.29
C ARG A 218 -3.10 19.84 56.27
N SER A 219 -3.16 18.51 56.42
CA SER A 219 -4.36 17.67 56.24
C SER A 219 -5.31 17.57 57.46
N GLY A 220 -5.20 18.49 58.43
CA GLY A 220 -5.77 18.43 59.78
C GLY A 220 -7.13 17.70 59.97
N GLU A 221 -7.21 16.89 61.04
CA GLU A 221 -8.36 16.18 61.62
C GLU A 221 -9.10 15.11 60.76
N SER A 222 -8.87 15.03 59.45
CA SER A 222 -9.47 13.95 58.67
C SER A 222 -8.60 12.69 58.71
N LYS A 223 -9.18 11.55 59.05
CA LYS A 223 -8.59 10.19 58.92
C LYS A 223 -8.30 9.80 57.45
N ASN A 224 -8.07 10.75 56.56
CA ASN A 224 -7.79 10.49 55.16
C ASN A 224 -6.29 10.44 54.96
N SER A 225 -5.76 9.23 54.93
CA SER A 225 -4.41 8.88 54.44
C SER A 225 -4.16 9.29 52.98
N SER A 226 -4.96 10.18 52.38
CA SER A 226 -5.01 10.47 50.95
C SER A 226 -4.01 11.52 50.49
N CYS A 227 -3.65 12.51 51.32
CA CYS A 227 -2.81 13.63 50.90
C CYS A 227 -1.32 13.27 50.78
N ILE A 228 -0.82 12.38 51.64
CA ILE A 228 0.55 11.83 51.53
C ILE A 228 0.72 10.87 50.34
N CYS A 229 -0.38 10.35 49.79
CA CYS A 229 -0.34 9.45 48.64
C CYS A 229 0.17 10.15 47.39
N ASP A 230 -0.06 11.45 47.27
CA ASP A 230 0.33 12.23 46.09
C ASP A 230 1.85 12.43 46.08
N THR A 231 2.47 12.65 47.24
CA THR A 231 3.94 12.70 47.38
C THR A 231 4.59 11.34 47.13
N PHE A 232 4.02 10.26 47.67
CA PHE A 232 4.54 8.90 47.43
C PHE A 232 4.43 8.51 45.94
N ALA A 233 3.32 8.87 45.30
CA ALA A 233 3.14 8.67 43.86
C ALA A 233 4.11 9.52 43.03
N GLU A 234 4.39 10.76 43.44
CA GLU A 234 5.41 11.58 42.78
C GLU A 234 6.79 10.94 42.89
N TYR A 235 7.21 10.52 44.09
CA TYR A 235 8.52 9.89 44.27
C TYR A 235 8.66 8.61 43.44
N SER A 236 7.61 7.78 43.40
CA SER A 236 7.51 6.60 42.52
C SER A 236 7.73 6.95 41.05
N ARG A 237 7.06 8.00 40.55
CA ARG A 237 7.19 8.45 39.16
C ARG A 237 8.56 9.03 38.84
N GLN A 238 9.13 9.80 39.75
CA GLN A 238 10.47 10.36 39.58
C GLN A 238 11.54 9.26 39.57
N CYS A 239 11.34 8.21 40.36
CA CYS A 239 12.18 7.01 40.32
C CYS A 239 12.08 6.28 38.97
N ALA A 240 10.86 6.02 38.49
CA ALA A 240 10.62 5.39 37.20
C ALA A 240 11.24 6.20 36.05
N HIS A 241 11.08 7.53 36.09
CA HIS A 241 11.66 8.45 35.11
C HIS A 241 13.20 8.46 35.14
N ALA A 242 13.81 8.30 36.32
CA ALA A 242 15.27 8.17 36.48
C ALA A 242 15.83 6.79 36.07
N GLY A 243 14.97 5.87 35.60
CA GLY A 243 15.35 4.52 35.16
C GLY A 243 15.23 3.42 36.22
N GLY A 244 14.69 3.73 37.40
CA GLY A 244 14.44 2.73 38.46
C GLY A 244 13.13 1.98 38.27
N GLN A 245 12.94 0.88 39.02
CA GLN A 245 11.69 0.10 38.99
C GLN A 245 11.05 0.07 40.38
N PRO A 246 10.23 1.08 40.75
CA PRO A 246 9.54 1.07 42.03
C PRO A 246 8.59 -0.13 42.13
N LEU A 247 8.63 -0.83 43.26
CA LEU A 247 7.69 -1.93 43.54
C LEU A 247 6.36 -1.37 44.03
N ASP A 248 5.32 -2.20 43.98
CA ASP A 248 3.98 -1.85 44.45
C ASP A 248 3.97 -1.51 45.95
N TRP A 249 3.98 -0.21 46.26
CA TRP A 249 3.92 0.31 47.63
C TRP A 249 2.48 0.52 48.14
N ARG A 250 1.50 0.55 47.23
CA ARG A 250 0.08 0.68 47.56
C ARG A 250 -0.45 -0.62 48.16
N THR A 251 -1.24 -0.49 49.22
CA THR A 251 -1.89 -1.64 49.88
C THR A 251 -3.38 -1.36 50.10
N SER A 252 -4.13 -2.36 50.55
CA SER A 252 -5.55 -2.18 50.90
C SER A 252 -5.79 -1.16 52.02
N LYS A 253 -4.74 -0.82 52.80
CA LYS A 253 -4.78 0.16 53.90
C LYS A 253 -4.03 1.45 53.59
N LEU A 254 -3.14 1.45 52.59
CA LEU A 254 -2.31 2.60 52.21
C LEU A 254 -2.53 2.92 50.73
N CYS A 255 -3.25 4.01 50.47
CA CYS A 255 -3.46 4.56 49.13
C CYS A 255 -4.04 3.57 48.09
N PRO A 256 -5.11 2.79 48.40
CA PRO A 256 -5.63 1.80 47.49
C PRO A 256 -6.18 2.43 46.19
N LYS A 257 -5.89 1.80 45.05
CA LYS A 257 -6.40 2.17 43.73
C LYS A 257 -7.39 1.11 43.24
N LYS A 258 -8.42 1.55 42.52
CA LYS A 258 -9.36 0.67 41.82
C LYS A 258 -9.14 0.82 40.32
N CYS A 259 -9.02 -0.30 39.63
CA CYS A 259 -8.88 -0.34 38.18
C CYS A 259 -10.21 -0.72 37.51
N PRO A 260 -10.44 -0.23 36.28
CA PRO A 260 -11.56 -0.67 35.47
C PRO A 260 -11.36 -2.14 35.03
N TYR A 261 -12.46 -2.80 34.65
CA TYR A 261 -12.47 -4.20 34.22
C TYR A 261 -11.84 -5.13 35.28
N ASN A 262 -11.04 -6.10 34.84
CA ASN A 262 -10.22 -7.01 35.65
C ASN A 262 -8.73 -6.63 35.64
N MET A 263 -8.40 -5.37 35.31
CA MET A 263 -7.02 -4.86 35.33
C MET A 263 -6.50 -4.72 36.76
N GLN A 264 -5.18 -4.74 36.91
CA GLN A 264 -4.50 -4.56 38.19
C GLN A 264 -3.62 -3.32 38.15
N TYR A 265 -3.59 -2.59 39.26
CA TYR A 265 -2.75 -1.41 39.39
C TYR A 265 -1.30 -1.84 39.62
N GLN A 266 -0.35 -1.22 38.93
CA GLN A 266 1.09 -1.41 39.13
C GLN A 266 1.79 -0.05 39.11
N GLU A 267 2.87 0.08 39.88
CA GLU A 267 3.66 1.32 39.96
C GLU A 267 4.63 1.50 38.78
N CYS A 268 5.04 0.41 38.15
CA CYS A 268 5.98 0.43 37.04
C CYS A 268 5.64 -0.69 36.06
N ASN A 269 4.95 -0.35 34.98
CA ASN A 269 4.77 -1.24 33.83
C ASN A 269 4.85 -0.44 32.52
N SER A 270 4.99 -1.14 31.39
CA SER A 270 5.07 -0.53 30.07
C SER A 270 3.82 0.35 29.79
N PRO A 271 3.99 1.61 29.37
CA PRO A 271 2.86 2.46 28.99
C PRO A 271 2.13 1.95 27.75
N CYS A 272 2.76 1.09 26.96
CA CYS A 272 2.14 0.46 25.80
C CYS A 272 1.41 -0.83 26.19
N ALA A 273 0.09 -0.78 26.17
CA ALA A 273 -0.73 -1.97 26.40
C ALA A 273 -0.64 -2.94 25.21
N ASP A 274 -0.39 -4.22 25.51
CA ASP A 274 -0.63 -5.32 24.56
C ASP A 274 -2.12 -5.52 24.38
N THR A 275 -2.56 -5.66 23.14
CA THR A 275 -3.97 -5.87 22.80
C THR A 275 -4.18 -7.10 21.92
N CYS A 276 -5.42 -7.53 21.71
CA CYS A 276 -5.69 -8.65 20.82
C CYS A 276 -5.26 -8.37 19.37
N THR A 277 -5.40 -7.12 18.90
CA THR A 277 -4.92 -6.75 17.55
C THR A 277 -3.41 -6.56 17.48
N ASN A 278 -2.76 -6.10 18.57
CA ASN A 278 -1.31 -5.92 18.65
C ASN A 278 -0.75 -6.51 19.96
N PRO A 279 -0.54 -7.85 20.02
CA PRO A 279 -0.25 -8.56 21.27
C PRO A 279 1.19 -8.39 21.79
N GLU A 280 2.04 -7.68 21.07
CA GLU A 280 3.47 -7.58 21.32
C GLU A 280 3.96 -6.12 21.34
N ARG A 281 3.04 -5.17 21.49
CA ARG A 281 3.35 -3.73 21.50
C ARG A 281 4.34 -3.37 22.61
N SER A 282 4.22 -4.00 23.78
CA SER A 282 5.05 -3.68 24.94
C SER A 282 6.54 -3.98 24.74
N LEU A 283 6.90 -4.91 23.84
CA LEU A 283 8.29 -5.32 23.57
C LEU A 283 9.12 -4.20 22.91
N PHE A 284 8.45 -3.32 22.17
CA PHE A 284 9.06 -2.20 21.45
C PHE A 284 8.49 -0.89 21.97
N CYS A 285 8.07 -0.88 23.23
CA CYS A 285 7.63 0.32 23.91
C CYS A 285 8.83 0.93 24.60
N GLU A 286 9.04 2.19 24.29
CA GLU A 286 10.33 2.81 24.48
C GLU A 286 10.29 4.00 25.45
N GLU A 287 9.14 4.19 26.08
CA GLU A 287 8.92 5.07 27.22
C GLU A 287 9.29 4.35 28.51
N HIS A 288 9.81 5.10 29.48
CA HIS A 288 10.02 4.58 30.83
C HIS A 288 8.69 4.02 31.37
N CYS A 289 8.78 3.09 32.31
CA CYS A 289 7.57 2.54 32.91
C CYS A 289 6.74 3.66 33.57
N ILE A 290 5.43 3.50 33.55
CA ILE A 290 4.50 4.41 34.22
C ILE A 290 3.65 3.62 35.21
N ASP A 291 3.09 4.31 36.19
CA ASP A 291 2.08 3.73 37.06
C ASP A 291 0.71 3.76 36.38
N GLY A 292 -0.14 2.77 36.70
CA GLY A 292 -1.46 2.69 36.11
C GLY A 292 -2.11 1.31 36.21
N CYS A 293 -3.23 1.16 35.50
CA CYS A 293 -3.95 -0.10 35.42
C CYS A 293 -3.52 -0.89 34.18
N PHE A 294 -3.03 -2.11 34.39
CA PHE A 294 -2.49 -3.00 33.37
C PHE A 294 -3.15 -4.37 33.42
N CYS A 295 -3.02 -5.15 32.35
CA CYS A 295 -3.45 -6.53 32.36
C CYS A 295 -2.54 -7.38 33.26
N PRO A 296 -3.11 -8.26 34.10
CA PRO A 296 -2.34 -9.00 35.08
C PRO A 296 -1.44 -10.05 34.39
N PRO A 297 -0.19 -10.23 34.81
CA PRO A 297 0.65 -11.31 34.28
C PRO A 297 -0.03 -12.66 34.53
N GLY A 298 -0.48 -13.33 33.47
CA GLY A 298 -1.20 -14.59 33.62
C GLY A 298 -0.30 -15.70 34.14
N LYS A 299 -0.81 -16.53 35.07
CA LYS A 299 -0.04 -17.59 35.74
C LYS A 299 0.53 -18.67 34.81
N PHE A 300 -0.03 -18.80 33.60
CA PHE A 300 0.37 -19.80 32.59
C PHE A 300 0.38 -19.28 31.15
N LEU A 301 -0.36 -18.21 30.85
CA LEU A 301 -0.55 -17.65 29.50
C LEU A 301 -0.52 -16.12 29.59
N ARG A 302 0.11 -15.45 28.61
CA ARG A 302 0.11 -13.98 28.51
C ARG A 302 -1.32 -13.47 28.35
N THR A 303 -1.71 -12.46 29.12
CA THR A 303 -3.00 -11.78 28.96
C THR A 303 -2.82 -10.46 28.22
N VAL A 304 -3.78 -10.13 27.36
CA VAL A 304 -3.81 -8.89 26.58
C VAL A 304 -5.15 -8.19 26.79
N PHE A 305 -5.21 -6.88 26.53
CA PHE A 305 -6.47 -6.15 26.55
C PHE A 305 -7.27 -6.44 25.28
N ASP A 306 -8.53 -6.86 25.43
CA ASP A 306 -9.43 -7.13 24.32
C ASP A 306 -9.96 -5.82 23.73
N ASP A 307 -9.23 -5.27 22.77
CA ASP A 307 -9.58 -4.08 21.99
C ASP A 307 -10.59 -4.36 20.87
N ILE A 308 -10.99 -5.61 20.68
CA ILE A 308 -11.97 -6.01 19.66
C ILE A 308 -13.39 -5.98 20.25
N SER A 309 -13.59 -6.58 21.43
CA SER A 309 -14.91 -6.61 22.09
C SER A 309 -15.01 -5.75 23.36
N ASN A 310 -13.90 -5.14 23.80
CA ASN A 310 -13.80 -4.32 25.02
C ASN A 310 -14.22 -5.09 26.30
N SER A 311 -13.94 -6.39 26.36
CA SER A 311 -14.31 -7.25 27.49
C SER A 311 -13.35 -7.16 28.70
N GLY A 312 -12.22 -6.47 28.56
CA GLY A 312 -11.16 -6.37 29.57
C GLY A 312 -9.94 -7.19 29.19
N CYS A 313 -9.23 -7.73 30.19
CA CYS A 313 -8.04 -8.54 29.97
C CYS A 313 -8.38 -10.02 29.80
N ILE A 314 -7.98 -10.61 28.68
CA ILE A 314 -8.21 -12.03 28.35
C ILE A 314 -6.89 -12.73 28.00
N PRO A 315 -6.79 -14.06 28.10
CA PRO A 315 -5.64 -14.81 27.56
C PRO A 315 -5.50 -14.58 26.05
N GLN A 316 -4.27 -14.44 25.55
CA GLN A 316 -4.01 -14.21 24.12
C GLN A 316 -4.66 -15.27 23.21
N GLN A 317 -4.75 -16.53 23.66
CA GLN A 317 -5.36 -17.63 22.91
C GLN A 317 -6.89 -17.49 22.73
N GLU A 318 -7.53 -16.66 23.56
CA GLU A 318 -8.96 -16.37 23.51
C GLU A 318 -9.29 -15.16 22.62
N CYS A 319 -8.27 -14.47 22.08
CA CYS A 319 -8.48 -13.36 21.17
C CYS A 319 -9.28 -13.77 19.93
N SER A 320 -10.27 -12.95 19.60
CA SER A 320 -11.06 -13.08 18.37
C SER A 320 -10.28 -12.55 17.17
N CYS A 321 -10.61 -13.01 15.97
CA CYS A 321 -10.01 -12.54 14.72
C CYS A 321 -11.00 -11.65 13.97
N ILE A 322 -10.49 -10.72 13.16
CA ILE A 322 -11.31 -9.87 12.29
C ILE A 322 -11.06 -10.28 10.83
N TYR A 323 -12.13 -10.38 10.05
CA TYR A 323 -12.05 -10.63 8.61
C TYR A 323 -13.24 -10.01 7.89
N ASN A 324 -12.99 -9.17 6.89
CA ASN A 324 -14.00 -8.43 6.12
C ASN A 324 -14.97 -7.66 7.03
N GLY A 325 -14.42 -7.00 8.05
CA GLY A 325 -15.17 -6.23 9.06
C GLY A 325 -16.03 -7.05 10.02
N LYS A 326 -15.96 -8.39 9.98
CA LYS A 326 -16.68 -9.29 10.90
C LYS A 326 -15.73 -9.88 11.93
N THR A 327 -16.21 -10.01 13.17
CA THR A 327 -15.47 -10.64 14.28
C THR A 327 -15.77 -12.13 14.37
N TYR A 328 -14.72 -12.94 14.50
CA TYR A 328 -14.75 -14.39 14.58
C TYR A 328 -14.12 -14.87 15.89
N ALA A 329 -14.83 -15.67 16.67
CA ALA A 329 -14.29 -16.25 17.90
C ALA A 329 -13.17 -17.26 17.60
N THR A 330 -12.25 -17.45 18.56
CA THR A 330 -11.20 -18.47 18.47
C THR A 330 -11.79 -19.86 18.19
N GLY A 331 -11.16 -20.63 17.30
CA GLY A 331 -11.63 -21.94 16.82
C GLY A 331 -12.71 -21.91 15.74
N THR A 332 -13.26 -20.74 15.39
CA THR A 332 -14.19 -20.63 14.25
C THR A 332 -13.43 -20.52 12.93
N SER A 333 -14.04 -21.02 11.85
CA SER A 333 -13.43 -21.03 10.52
C SER A 333 -14.34 -20.37 9.49
N PHE A 334 -13.73 -19.74 8.48
CA PHE A 334 -14.38 -19.41 7.23
C PHE A 334 -13.73 -20.17 6.08
N SER A 335 -14.49 -20.43 5.01
CA SER A 335 -13.96 -21.02 3.79
C SER A 335 -14.28 -20.12 2.61
N GLU A 336 -13.24 -19.78 1.87
CA GLU A 336 -13.33 -19.24 0.53
C GLU A 336 -13.13 -20.35 -0.51
N PRO A 337 -13.31 -20.08 -1.81
CA PRO A 337 -13.04 -21.08 -2.85
C PRO A 337 -11.60 -21.62 -2.82
N CYS A 338 -10.63 -20.78 -2.44
CA CYS A 338 -9.20 -21.08 -2.55
C CYS A 338 -8.47 -21.26 -1.22
N GLN A 339 -9.15 -21.07 -0.09
CA GLN A 339 -8.53 -21.23 1.21
C GLN A 339 -9.58 -21.55 2.28
N THR A 340 -9.14 -22.20 3.35
CA THR A 340 -9.92 -22.32 4.57
C THR A 340 -9.09 -21.81 5.73
N CYS A 341 -9.62 -20.85 6.47
CA CYS A 341 -8.92 -20.18 7.55
C CYS A 341 -9.64 -20.44 8.86
N THR A 342 -8.87 -20.71 9.91
CA THR A 342 -9.37 -20.89 11.27
C THR A 342 -8.73 -19.86 12.19
N CYS A 343 -9.54 -19.19 13.00
CA CYS A 343 -9.05 -18.23 13.97
C CYS A 343 -8.37 -18.97 15.14
N ASN A 344 -7.17 -18.56 15.49
CA ASN A 344 -6.37 -19.13 16.57
C ASN A 344 -5.67 -17.99 17.34
N GLY A 345 -6.24 -17.57 18.47
CA GLY A 345 -5.62 -16.59 19.36
C GLY A 345 -5.36 -15.22 18.71
N GLY A 346 -6.36 -14.68 18.02
CA GLY A 346 -6.28 -13.39 17.32
C GLY A 346 -5.60 -13.45 15.94
N GLN A 347 -5.08 -14.60 15.53
CA GLN A 347 -4.44 -14.81 14.22
C GLN A 347 -5.18 -15.84 13.37
N TRP A 348 -5.16 -15.64 12.06
CA TRP A 348 -5.70 -16.57 11.08
C TRP A 348 -4.68 -17.64 10.69
N SER A 349 -5.08 -18.89 10.83
CA SER A 349 -4.35 -20.04 10.28
C SER A 349 -5.07 -20.52 9.03
N CYS A 350 -4.54 -20.16 7.86
CA CYS A 350 -5.11 -20.50 6.55
C CYS A 350 -4.44 -21.73 5.92
N GLN A 351 -5.26 -22.56 5.27
CA GLN A 351 -4.83 -23.67 4.42
C GLN A 351 -5.28 -23.41 2.98
N ASP A 352 -4.31 -23.27 2.08
CA ASP A 352 -4.57 -23.04 0.66
C ASP A 352 -5.15 -24.29 -0.01
N LYS A 353 -6.07 -24.06 -0.94
CA LYS A 353 -6.67 -25.06 -1.82
C LYS A 353 -6.25 -24.78 -3.26
N SER A 354 -6.06 -25.86 -4.01
CA SER A 354 -5.79 -25.77 -5.44
C SER A 354 -6.96 -25.10 -6.16
N CYS A 355 -6.69 -23.96 -6.80
CA CYS A 355 -7.71 -23.09 -7.37
C CYS A 355 -7.52 -22.85 -8.86
N PRO A 356 -8.60 -22.73 -9.63
CA PRO A 356 -8.52 -22.36 -11.03
C PRO A 356 -8.06 -20.91 -11.19
N GLY A 357 -7.22 -20.66 -12.20
CA GLY A 357 -6.81 -19.32 -12.61
C GLY A 357 -7.77 -18.74 -13.65
N THR A 358 -8.01 -17.43 -13.63
CA THR A 358 -8.80 -16.73 -14.67
C THR A 358 -7.97 -15.60 -15.27
N CYS A 359 -7.83 -15.61 -16.60
CA CYS A 359 -7.27 -14.52 -17.39
C CYS A 359 -8.40 -13.83 -18.17
N SER A 360 -8.27 -12.54 -18.49
CA SER A 360 -9.29 -11.82 -19.27
C SER A 360 -8.73 -10.78 -20.21
N VAL A 361 -9.46 -10.52 -21.30
CA VAL A 361 -9.30 -9.32 -22.13
C VAL A 361 -10.64 -8.58 -22.17
N VAL A 362 -10.68 -7.39 -21.57
CA VAL A 362 -11.88 -6.54 -21.44
C VAL A 362 -11.61 -5.17 -22.08
N GLY A 363 -12.68 -4.44 -22.46
CA GLY A 363 -12.59 -3.15 -23.16
C GLY A 363 -12.00 -3.21 -24.58
N GLY A 364 -11.24 -4.27 -24.91
CA GLY A 364 -10.51 -4.43 -26.17
C GLY A 364 -9.00 -4.19 -26.05
N SER A 365 -8.52 -3.76 -24.87
CA SER A 365 -7.10 -3.51 -24.58
C SER A 365 -6.67 -3.85 -23.16
N HIS A 366 -7.60 -4.04 -22.22
CA HIS A 366 -7.27 -4.29 -20.81
C HIS A 366 -7.11 -5.79 -20.54
N ILE A 367 -5.92 -6.22 -20.16
CA ILE A 367 -5.58 -7.62 -19.93
C ILE A 367 -5.36 -7.88 -18.43
N SER A 368 -5.87 -9.02 -17.95
CA SER A 368 -5.58 -9.54 -16.60
C SER A 368 -5.02 -10.96 -16.73
N THR A 369 -3.84 -11.21 -16.15
CA THR A 369 -3.17 -12.53 -16.18
C THR A 369 -3.82 -13.53 -15.20
N TYR A 370 -3.42 -14.80 -15.26
CA TYR A 370 -3.89 -15.80 -14.29
C TYR A 370 -3.47 -15.49 -12.85
N ASP A 371 -2.36 -14.78 -12.68
CA ASP A 371 -1.82 -14.36 -11.40
C ASP A 371 -2.36 -12.97 -10.97
N LYS A 372 -3.34 -12.44 -11.72
CA LYS A 372 -4.04 -11.17 -11.50
C LYS A 372 -3.21 -9.90 -11.75
N LYS A 373 -2.15 -9.97 -12.55
CA LYS A 373 -1.46 -8.77 -13.05
C LYS A 373 -2.35 -8.08 -14.09
N HIS A 374 -2.61 -6.78 -13.89
CA HIS A 374 -3.39 -5.96 -14.81
C HIS A 374 -2.48 -5.07 -15.65
N TYR A 375 -2.71 -5.02 -16.96
CA TYR A 375 -1.96 -4.17 -17.88
C TYR A 375 -2.75 -3.90 -19.17
N ASP A 376 -2.33 -2.89 -19.92
CA ASP A 376 -3.01 -2.45 -21.14
C ASP A 376 -2.15 -2.71 -22.37
N HIS A 377 -2.78 -3.16 -23.47
CA HIS A 377 -2.14 -3.35 -24.76
C HIS A 377 -3.10 -3.04 -25.92
N HIS A 378 -2.80 -1.98 -26.68
CA HIS A 378 -3.59 -1.53 -27.83
C HIS A 378 -3.14 -2.24 -29.12
N GLY A 379 -3.30 -3.56 -29.14
CA GLY A 379 -2.82 -4.41 -30.24
C GLY A 379 -3.54 -4.21 -31.58
N ASP A 380 -2.80 -4.26 -32.69
CA ASP A 380 -3.35 -4.45 -34.05
C ASP A 380 -2.80 -5.73 -34.71
N CYS A 381 -3.07 -6.88 -34.10
CA CYS A 381 -2.64 -8.20 -34.58
C CYS A 381 -3.45 -9.33 -33.96
N ALA A 382 -3.20 -10.57 -34.41
CA ALA A 382 -3.52 -11.76 -33.64
C ALA A 382 -2.38 -12.10 -32.69
N TYR A 383 -2.71 -12.37 -31.42
CA TYR A 383 -1.77 -12.64 -30.33
C TYR A 383 -2.06 -13.99 -29.68
N VAL A 384 -1.03 -14.62 -29.12
CA VAL A 384 -1.18 -15.79 -28.25
C VAL A 384 -1.62 -15.31 -26.87
N LEU A 385 -2.90 -15.51 -26.55
CA LEU A 385 -3.44 -15.18 -25.23
C LEU A 385 -2.90 -16.14 -24.17
N SER A 386 -3.03 -17.44 -24.40
CA SER A 386 -2.53 -18.47 -23.49
C SER A 386 -2.25 -19.77 -24.22
N LYS A 387 -1.14 -20.42 -23.89
CA LYS A 387 -0.71 -21.70 -24.44
C LYS A 387 -0.23 -22.60 -23.30
N ASP A 388 -0.50 -23.90 -23.40
CA ASP A 388 0.21 -24.92 -22.62
C ASP A 388 1.61 -25.11 -23.21
N CYS A 389 2.64 -24.66 -22.50
CA CYS A 389 4.00 -24.60 -23.01
C CYS A 389 4.83 -25.83 -22.62
N LYS A 390 4.24 -26.75 -21.84
CA LYS A 390 4.86 -28.01 -21.43
C LYS A 390 4.36 -29.19 -22.26
N ASP A 391 3.04 -29.40 -22.30
CA ASP A 391 2.42 -30.54 -22.98
C ASP A 391 1.71 -30.14 -24.29
N GLU A 392 1.62 -28.84 -24.59
CA GLU A 392 1.00 -28.28 -25.79
C GLU A 392 -0.46 -28.68 -26.01
N LYS A 393 -1.22 -28.98 -24.93
CA LYS A 393 -2.61 -29.44 -25.01
C LYS A 393 -3.54 -28.43 -25.70
N PHE A 394 -3.31 -27.13 -25.49
CA PHE A 394 -4.11 -26.06 -26.06
C PHE A 394 -3.29 -24.81 -26.39
N THR A 395 -3.84 -24.01 -27.32
CA THR A 395 -3.44 -22.63 -27.59
C THR A 395 -4.70 -21.79 -27.78
N ILE A 396 -4.81 -20.66 -27.09
CA ILE A 396 -5.87 -19.67 -27.24
C ILE A 396 -5.27 -18.43 -27.89
N LEU A 397 -5.86 -18.02 -29.01
CA LEU A 397 -5.49 -16.82 -29.76
C LEU A 397 -6.59 -15.77 -29.65
N VAL A 398 -6.20 -14.52 -29.59
CA VAL A 398 -7.10 -13.36 -29.68
C VAL A 398 -6.66 -12.44 -30.81
N GLU A 399 -7.63 -11.87 -31.52
CA GLU A 399 -7.38 -10.86 -32.53
C GLU A 399 -7.81 -9.49 -32.01
N LEU A 400 -6.83 -8.63 -31.78
CA LEU A 400 -7.04 -7.23 -31.40
C LEU A 400 -6.83 -6.37 -32.65
N ARG A 401 -7.78 -5.48 -32.93
CA ARG A 401 -7.75 -4.57 -34.08
C ARG A 401 -8.17 -3.18 -33.67
N LYS A 402 -7.59 -2.17 -34.30
CA LYS A 402 -8.11 -0.79 -34.24
C LYS A 402 -9.56 -0.78 -34.74
N CYS A 403 -10.45 -0.18 -33.96
CA CYS A 403 -11.88 -0.15 -34.26
C CYS A 403 -12.50 1.25 -34.29
N GLY A 404 -11.78 2.29 -33.86
CA GLY A 404 -12.17 3.65 -34.13
C GLY A 404 -11.00 4.54 -34.55
N LEU A 405 -11.02 5.81 -34.12
CA LEU A 405 -10.21 6.86 -34.76
C LEU A 405 -8.79 6.97 -34.18
N THR A 406 -8.65 6.83 -32.86
CA THR A 406 -7.36 6.93 -32.15
C THR A 406 -6.63 5.59 -32.18
N ASP A 407 -5.29 5.61 -32.07
CA ASP A 407 -4.49 4.37 -32.03
C ASP A 407 -4.71 3.55 -30.75
N THR A 408 -5.30 4.17 -29.72
CA THR A 408 -5.67 3.52 -28.46
C THR A 408 -7.07 2.89 -28.50
N GLU A 409 -7.88 3.15 -29.53
CA GLU A 409 -9.23 2.60 -29.67
C GLU A 409 -9.20 1.24 -30.39
N THR A 410 -8.95 0.18 -29.60
CA THR A 410 -8.85 -1.20 -30.08
C THR A 410 -9.98 -2.08 -29.57
N CYS A 411 -10.37 -3.06 -30.37
CA CYS A 411 -11.44 -4.00 -30.05
C CYS A 411 -10.97 -5.44 -30.26
N LEU A 412 -11.47 -6.34 -29.41
CA LEU A 412 -11.40 -7.77 -29.64
C LEU A 412 -12.34 -8.15 -30.80
N LYS A 413 -11.81 -8.81 -31.84
CA LYS A 413 -12.57 -9.22 -33.04
C LYS A 413 -12.82 -10.72 -33.12
N SER A 414 -11.87 -11.52 -32.67
CA SER A 414 -12.02 -12.98 -32.70
C SER A 414 -11.25 -13.66 -31.57
N VAL A 415 -11.77 -14.82 -31.14
CA VAL A 415 -11.16 -15.71 -30.15
C VAL A 415 -11.09 -17.09 -30.78
N THR A 416 -9.91 -17.71 -30.77
CA THR A 416 -9.68 -19.04 -31.38
C THR A 416 -9.05 -19.99 -30.37
N LEU A 417 -9.67 -21.15 -30.14
CA LEU A 417 -9.11 -22.25 -29.37
C LEU A 417 -8.57 -23.33 -30.32
N ASN A 418 -7.28 -23.62 -30.22
CA ASN A 418 -6.59 -24.67 -30.97
C ASN A 418 -6.16 -25.80 -30.04
N MET A 419 -6.34 -27.05 -30.46
CA MET A 419 -6.04 -28.25 -29.68
C MET A 419 -4.99 -29.14 -30.35
N ASN A 420 -4.25 -29.88 -29.54
CA ASN A 420 -3.09 -30.72 -29.94
C ASN A 420 -3.48 -31.84 -30.93
N ARG A 421 -3.66 -31.48 -32.22
CA ARG A 421 -3.86 -32.31 -33.43
C ARG A 421 -4.10 -31.47 -34.71
N GLY A 422 -3.86 -30.15 -34.69
CA GLY A 422 -4.20 -29.25 -35.81
C GLY A 422 -5.70 -29.04 -35.98
N GLN A 423 -6.49 -29.31 -34.94
CA GLN A 423 -7.95 -29.13 -34.96
C GLN A 423 -8.29 -27.73 -34.43
N THR A 424 -8.53 -26.82 -35.35
CA THR A 424 -9.00 -25.46 -35.04
C THR A 424 -10.52 -25.49 -34.85
N VAL A 425 -10.99 -25.22 -33.63
CA VAL A 425 -12.42 -25.06 -33.38
C VAL A 425 -12.80 -23.61 -33.67
N ARG A 426 -13.42 -23.38 -34.83
CA ARG A 426 -14.18 -22.16 -35.14
C ARG A 426 -15.67 -22.40 -34.87
N MET A 427 -16.46 -21.33 -34.75
CA MET A 427 -17.86 -21.26 -34.24
C MET A 427 -18.93 -22.21 -34.88
N GLN A 428 -18.57 -23.28 -35.59
CA GLN A 428 -19.51 -24.15 -36.31
C GLN A 428 -19.27 -25.67 -36.19
N ASN A 429 -18.23 -26.16 -35.50
CA ASN A 429 -17.96 -27.61 -35.43
C ASN A 429 -18.20 -28.23 -34.04
N LYS A 430 -19.03 -29.29 -33.99
CA LYS A 430 -19.20 -30.18 -32.83
C LYS A 430 -18.00 -31.15 -32.78
N HIS A 431 -17.17 -31.09 -31.73
CA HIS A 431 -16.02 -31.99 -31.53
C HIS A 431 -16.14 -32.79 -30.23
N THR A 432 -15.49 -33.96 -30.15
CA THR A 432 -15.64 -34.88 -29.01
C THR A 432 -15.04 -34.37 -27.70
N ASN A 433 -14.15 -33.38 -27.75
CA ASN A 433 -13.37 -32.93 -26.58
C ASN A 433 -13.70 -31.49 -26.14
N VAL A 434 -14.57 -30.78 -26.87
CA VAL A 434 -14.97 -29.38 -26.60
C VAL A 434 -16.48 -29.26 -26.73
N THR A 435 -17.11 -28.74 -25.68
CA THR A 435 -18.53 -28.44 -25.64
C THR A 435 -18.72 -26.93 -25.74
N MET A 436 -19.46 -26.46 -26.76
CA MET A 436 -19.72 -25.03 -26.96
C MET A 436 -21.22 -24.75 -26.86
N PHE A 437 -21.61 -23.77 -26.05
CA PHE A 437 -23.01 -23.40 -25.84
C PHE A 437 -23.19 -21.91 -25.53
N ARG A 438 -24.42 -21.41 -25.69
CA ARG A 438 -24.81 -20.03 -25.35
C ARG A 438 -25.77 -20.07 -24.17
N PRO A 439 -25.34 -19.71 -22.95
CA PRO A 439 -26.24 -19.63 -21.81
C PRO A 439 -27.22 -18.44 -21.90
N SER A 440 -26.80 -17.34 -22.52
CA SER A 440 -27.64 -16.15 -22.73
C SER A 440 -27.37 -15.51 -24.09
N SER A 441 -28.19 -14.53 -24.47
CA SER A 441 -27.94 -13.72 -25.68
C SER A 441 -26.59 -12.99 -25.66
N PHE A 442 -26.00 -12.76 -24.49
CA PHE A 442 -24.77 -11.97 -24.34
C PHE A 442 -23.51 -12.82 -24.28
N PHE A 443 -23.61 -14.12 -23.96
CA PHE A 443 -22.45 -14.96 -23.67
C PHE A 443 -22.44 -16.26 -24.48
N MET A 444 -21.23 -16.72 -24.80
CA MET A 444 -20.95 -18.08 -25.27
C MET A 444 -19.82 -18.67 -24.43
N ILE A 445 -19.92 -19.97 -24.16
CA ILE A 445 -18.93 -20.70 -23.37
C ILE A 445 -18.41 -21.87 -24.20
N MET A 446 -17.10 -22.03 -24.24
CA MET A 446 -16.40 -23.20 -24.75
C MET A 446 -15.76 -23.92 -23.56
N ASP A 447 -16.16 -25.16 -23.29
CA ASP A 447 -15.70 -25.95 -22.16
C ASP A 447 -15.00 -27.21 -22.66
N THR A 448 -13.84 -27.54 -22.08
CA THR A 448 -13.08 -28.72 -22.46
C THR A 448 -12.99 -29.73 -21.32
N SER A 449 -13.00 -31.01 -21.70
CA SER A 449 -12.88 -32.13 -20.74
C SER A 449 -11.56 -32.18 -19.95
N PHE A 450 -10.55 -31.43 -20.37
CA PHE A 450 -9.22 -31.39 -19.76
C PHE A 450 -8.98 -30.12 -18.94
N GLY A 451 -10.02 -29.31 -18.66
CA GLY A 451 -9.94 -28.23 -17.68
C GLY A 451 -9.66 -26.84 -18.26
N VAL A 452 -10.06 -26.57 -19.51
CA VAL A 452 -10.02 -25.22 -20.10
C VAL A 452 -11.45 -24.76 -20.38
N GLN A 453 -11.82 -23.58 -19.88
CA GLN A 453 -13.12 -22.96 -20.12
C GLN A 453 -12.92 -21.54 -20.64
N VAL A 454 -13.47 -21.23 -21.81
CA VAL A 454 -13.40 -19.91 -22.45
C VAL A 454 -14.80 -19.32 -22.51
N GLU A 455 -15.02 -18.24 -21.77
CA GLU A 455 -16.27 -17.48 -21.77
C GLU A 455 -16.09 -16.21 -22.63
N ILE A 456 -16.97 -16.01 -23.59
CA ILE A 456 -16.94 -14.86 -24.52
C ILE A 456 -18.22 -14.07 -24.34
N GLN A 457 -18.08 -12.81 -23.93
CA GLN A 457 -19.17 -11.83 -23.93
C GLN A 457 -19.20 -11.15 -25.31
N PHE A 458 -20.38 -10.96 -25.88
CA PHE A 458 -20.57 -10.25 -27.17
C PHE A 458 -21.23 -8.89 -27.02
N THR A 459 -22.00 -8.68 -25.94
CA THR A 459 -22.79 -7.47 -25.74
C THR A 459 -22.47 -6.90 -24.36
N PRO A 460 -22.21 -5.58 -24.22
CA PRO A 460 -22.20 -4.55 -25.26
C PRO A 460 -21.07 -4.65 -26.29
N VAL A 461 -19.88 -5.02 -25.82
CA VAL A 461 -18.67 -5.18 -26.62
C VAL A 461 -18.10 -6.59 -26.42
N MET A 462 -17.27 -7.04 -27.36
CA MET A 462 -16.68 -8.36 -27.27
C MET A 462 -15.60 -8.41 -26.18
N GLN A 463 -15.73 -9.33 -25.22
CA GLN A 463 -14.75 -9.56 -24.16
C GLN A 463 -14.52 -11.07 -24.00
N VAL A 464 -13.37 -11.47 -23.47
CA VAL A 464 -13.06 -12.89 -23.24
C VAL A 464 -12.50 -13.11 -21.84
N PHE A 465 -12.91 -14.22 -21.24
CA PHE A 465 -12.43 -14.71 -19.96
C PHE A 465 -12.03 -16.17 -20.12
N VAL A 466 -10.78 -16.49 -19.81
CA VAL A 466 -10.22 -17.84 -19.89
C VAL A 466 -10.02 -18.35 -18.47
N ARG A 467 -10.67 -19.45 -18.13
CA ARG A 467 -10.52 -20.14 -16.85
C ARG A 467 -9.78 -21.46 -17.06
N LEU A 468 -8.70 -21.64 -16.31
CA LEU A 468 -7.89 -22.86 -16.33
C LEU A 468 -8.01 -23.60 -15.01
N ASP A 469 -8.08 -24.92 -15.09
CA ASP A 469 -7.94 -25.79 -13.94
C ASP A 469 -6.55 -25.67 -13.31
N ALA A 470 -6.46 -25.89 -12.00
CA ALA A 470 -5.23 -25.77 -11.25
C ALA A 470 -4.14 -26.78 -11.69
N SER A 471 -4.52 -27.85 -12.40
CA SER A 471 -3.56 -28.77 -13.03
C SER A 471 -2.66 -28.13 -14.09
N PHE A 472 -2.99 -26.93 -14.59
CA PHE A 472 -2.15 -26.15 -15.52
C PHE A 472 -1.20 -25.15 -14.83
N LYS A 473 -1.14 -25.16 -13.49
CA LYS A 473 -0.19 -24.32 -12.76
C LYS A 473 1.24 -24.60 -13.24
N ASP A 474 2.03 -23.52 -13.40
CA ASP A 474 3.42 -23.51 -13.88
C ASP A 474 3.63 -24.06 -15.30
N GLN A 475 2.56 -24.19 -16.10
CA GLN A 475 2.63 -24.80 -17.44
C GLN A 475 2.26 -23.85 -18.57
N THR A 476 1.70 -22.69 -18.26
CA THR A 476 1.21 -21.78 -19.29
C THR A 476 2.28 -20.78 -19.73
N CYS A 477 2.11 -20.24 -20.92
CA CYS A 477 2.78 -19.03 -21.36
C CYS A 477 1.89 -18.29 -22.38
N GLY A 478 2.10 -16.98 -22.56
CA GLY A 478 1.26 -16.11 -23.40
C GLY A 478 1.01 -14.78 -22.71
N LEU A 479 0.14 -13.95 -23.29
CA LEU A 479 -0.30 -12.70 -22.66
C LEU A 479 -0.92 -12.89 -21.26
N CYS A 480 -1.48 -14.07 -20.96
CA CYS A 480 -2.01 -14.40 -19.64
C CYS A 480 -0.95 -14.80 -18.59
N GLY A 481 0.34 -14.71 -18.89
CA GLY A 481 1.40 -15.09 -17.96
C GLY A 481 1.60 -16.61 -17.83
N ASN A 482 2.25 -17.01 -16.74
CA ASN A 482 2.73 -18.40 -16.55
C ASN A 482 1.96 -19.22 -15.49
N PHE A 483 1.02 -18.57 -14.77
CA PHE A 483 0.14 -19.18 -13.79
C PHE A 483 0.91 -19.88 -12.66
N ASN A 484 1.76 -19.14 -11.96
CA ASN A 484 2.59 -19.63 -10.85
C ASN A 484 2.30 -18.93 -9.50
N ASN A 485 1.37 -17.97 -9.46
CA ASN A 485 1.07 -17.02 -8.39
C ASN A 485 2.14 -15.92 -8.16
N ILE A 486 3.04 -15.65 -9.11
CA ILE A 486 4.11 -14.65 -9.02
C ILE A 486 3.90 -13.60 -10.12
N GLN A 487 3.36 -12.43 -9.78
CA GLN A 487 3.01 -11.42 -10.80
C GLN A 487 4.25 -10.70 -11.36
N THR A 488 5.36 -10.69 -10.62
CA THR A 488 6.59 -10.01 -11.06
C THR A 488 7.21 -10.70 -12.28
N ASP A 489 6.93 -11.99 -12.52
CA ASP A 489 7.46 -12.75 -13.67
C ASP A 489 6.43 -13.03 -14.78
N ASP A 490 5.22 -12.47 -14.70
CA ASP A 490 4.19 -12.61 -15.73
C ASP A 490 4.61 -12.05 -17.09
N PHE A 491 5.52 -11.06 -17.11
CA PHE A 491 6.08 -10.49 -18.32
C PHE A 491 7.30 -11.27 -18.85
N LYS A 492 7.46 -12.51 -18.41
CA LYS A 492 8.47 -13.42 -18.92
C LYS A 492 8.15 -13.85 -20.35
N VAL A 493 9.02 -13.47 -21.26
CA VAL A 493 8.91 -13.82 -22.68
C VAL A 493 9.53 -15.18 -22.97
N ILE A 494 9.26 -15.74 -24.15
CA ILE A 494 9.75 -17.08 -24.57
C ILE A 494 11.28 -17.19 -24.51
N SER A 495 12.01 -16.08 -24.66
CA SER A 495 13.47 -16.03 -24.59
C SER A 495 14.02 -16.21 -23.16
N GLY A 496 13.16 -16.14 -22.12
CA GLY A 496 13.50 -16.41 -20.73
C GLY A 496 13.68 -15.18 -19.83
N ILE A 497 13.67 -13.97 -20.39
CA ILE A 497 13.76 -12.69 -19.66
C ILE A 497 12.38 -12.11 -19.34
N ILE A 498 12.30 -11.28 -18.30
CA ILE A 498 11.13 -10.47 -17.93
C ILE A 498 11.28 -9.08 -18.57
N GLU A 499 10.28 -8.63 -19.33
CA GLU A 499 10.25 -7.29 -19.92
C GLU A 499 9.77 -6.23 -18.91
N GLY A 500 10.27 -4.99 -19.04
CA GLY A 500 9.92 -3.89 -18.13
C GLY A 500 8.55 -3.26 -18.39
N THR A 501 8.01 -3.39 -19.61
CA THR A 501 6.71 -2.80 -19.99
C THR A 501 5.78 -3.80 -20.67
N ALA A 502 4.48 -3.52 -20.58
CA ALA A 502 3.43 -4.34 -21.16
C ALA A 502 3.50 -4.43 -22.68
N SER A 503 3.75 -3.31 -23.37
CA SER A 503 3.85 -3.25 -24.84
C SER A 503 5.02 -4.09 -25.35
N ALA A 504 6.21 -3.96 -24.73
CA ALA A 504 7.38 -4.76 -25.07
C ALA A 504 7.10 -6.26 -24.92
N PHE A 505 6.52 -6.66 -23.78
CA PHE A 505 6.07 -8.03 -23.54
C PHE A 505 5.08 -8.52 -24.61
N ALA A 506 4.00 -7.78 -24.84
CA ALA A 506 2.91 -8.20 -25.72
C ALA A 506 3.32 -8.28 -27.20
N ASN A 507 4.26 -7.42 -27.64
CA ASN A 507 4.84 -7.46 -28.98
C ASN A 507 5.57 -8.78 -29.27
N THR A 508 6.10 -9.48 -28.24
CA THR A 508 6.73 -10.79 -28.42
C THR A 508 5.72 -11.93 -28.66
N TRP A 509 4.43 -11.70 -28.36
CA TRP A 509 3.35 -12.67 -28.50
C TRP A 509 2.54 -12.54 -29.79
N LYS A 510 2.99 -11.70 -30.74
CA LYS A 510 2.40 -11.59 -32.08
C LYS A 510 2.51 -12.91 -32.85
N THR A 511 1.42 -13.30 -33.49
CA THR A 511 1.37 -14.53 -34.32
C THR A 511 1.88 -14.32 -35.75
N GLN A 512 1.99 -13.07 -36.21
CA GLN A 512 2.39 -12.72 -37.58
C GLN A 512 3.54 -11.71 -37.56
N ALA A 513 4.59 -12.00 -38.32
CA ALA A 513 5.78 -11.15 -38.40
C ALA A 513 5.50 -9.79 -39.07
N SER A 514 4.52 -9.72 -39.97
CA SER A 514 4.11 -8.49 -40.67
C SER A 514 3.35 -7.51 -39.79
N CYS A 515 2.95 -7.89 -38.57
CA CYS A 515 2.26 -6.99 -37.67
C CYS A 515 3.23 -5.94 -37.10
N PRO A 516 2.83 -4.65 -37.07
CA PRO A 516 3.65 -3.61 -36.47
C PRO A 516 3.88 -3.88 -34.98
N ASN A 517 5.02 -3.42 -34.45
CA ASN A 517 5.17 -3.29 -33.00
C ASN A 517 4.30 -2.12 -32.54
N ILE A 518 3.54 -2.34 -31.48
CA ILE A 518 2.75 -1.29 -30.86
C ILE A 518 3.62 -0.60 -29.81
N GLN A 519 3.67 0.72 -29.88
CA GLN A 519 4.30 1.56 -28.86
C GLN A 519 3.31 1.89 -27.76
N GLN A 520 3.83 2.16 -26.57
CA GLN A 520 3.01 2.64 -25.48
C GLN A 520 2.46 4.04 -25.76
N SER A 521 1.16 4.23 -25.56
CA SER A 521 0.51 5.54 -25.64
C SER A 521 0.24 6.07 -24.24
N PHE A 522 0.54 7.34 -24.02
CA PHE A 522 0.30 8.06 -22.76
C PHE A 522 -0.84 9.09 -22.89
N GLU A 523 -1.59 9.03 -23.99
CA GLU A 523 -2.73 9.93 -24.19
C GLU A 523 -3.85 9.59 -23.21
N ASN A 524 -4.40 10.61 -22.55
CA ASN A 524 -5.61 10.48 -21.75
C ASN A 524 -6.83 10.78 -22.64
N PRO A 525 -7.65 9.79 -23.02
CA PRO A 525 -8.80 10.02 -23.89
C PRO A 525 -9.82 11.01 -23.30
N CYS A 526 -9.94 11.06 -21.97
CA CYS A 526 -10.84 12.01 -21.31
C CYS A 526 -10.37 13.46 -21.45
N ALA A 527 -9.08 13.71 -21.67
CA ALA A 527 -8.59 15.07 -21.95
C ALA A 527 -8.98 15.57 -23.35
N LEU A 528 -9.39 14.68 -24.26
CA LEU A 528 -9.76 15.01 -25.64
C LEU A 528 -11.21 15.49 -25.76
N SER A 529 -12.11 15.09 -24.85
CA SER A 529 -13.53 15.43 -24.87
C SER A 529 -14.06 15.71 -23.46
N ILE A 530 -14.37 16.98 -23.19
CA ILE A 530 -14.94 17.44 -21.92
C ILE A 530 -16.31 16.80 -21.65
N ASP A 531 -17.11 16.61 -22.71
CA ASP A 531 -18.45 16.03 -22.56
C ASP A 531 -18.35 14.53 -22.22
N ASN A 532 -17.44 13.80 -22.86
CA ASN A 532 -17.21 12.39 -22.54
C ASN A 532 -16.60 12.25 -21.14
N GLU A 533 -15.68 13.13 -20.74
CA GLU A 533 -15.10 13.14 -19.39
C GLU A 533 -16.20 13.31 -18.32
N LYS A 534 -17.07 14.30 -18.47
CA LYS A 534 -18.17 14.54 -17.52
C LYS A 534 -19.13 13.36 -17.46
N TYR A 535 -19.44 12.77 -18.61
CA TYR A 535 -20.29 11.59 -18.69
C TYR A 535 -19.65 10.38 -17.98
N ALA A 536 -18.36 10.14 -18.23
CA ALA A 536 -17.59 9.07 -17.60
C ALA A 536 -17.46 9.28 -16.08
N GLN A 537 -17.08 10.47 -15.62
CA GLN A 537 -16.95 10.79 -14.18
C GLN A 537 -18.24 10.48 -13.42
N HIS A 538 -19.39 10.85 -13.98
CA HIS A 538 -20.68 10.62 -13.35
C HIS A 538 -21.01 9.12 -13.23
N TRP A 539 -20.91 8.37 -14.34
CA TRP A 539 -21.38 6.98 -14.37
C TRP A 539 -20.34 5.96 -13.90
N CYS A 540 -19.07 6.15 -14.23
CA CYS A 540 -17.99 5.30 -13.70
C CYS A 540 -17.81 5.50 -12.19
N GLY A 541 -18.08 6.71 -11.67
CA GLY A 541 -18.07 7.00 -10.24
C GLY A 541 -19.02 6.13 -9.41
N LEU A 542 -20.03 5.52 -10.03
CA LEU A 542 -20.89 4.53 -9.35
C LEU A 542 -20.12 3.31 -8.84
N LEU A 543 -19.01 2.93 -9.50
CA LEU A 543 -18.19 1.79 -9.09
C LEU A 543 -17.52 2.02 -7.73
N THR A 544 -17.24 3.27 -7.36
CA THR A 544 -16.55 3.64 -6.12
C THR A 544 -17.49 4.23 -5.06
N ASP A 545 -18.78 4.43 -5.38
CA ASP A 545 -19.79 4.93 -4.44
C ASP A 545 -20.11 3.89 -3.34
N SER A 546 -19.78 4.25 -2.09
CA SER A 546 -20.03 3.45 -0.89
C SER A 546 -21.50 3.12 -0.59
N THR A 547 -22.44 3.82 -1.24
CA THR A 547 -23.90 3.62 -1.08
C THR A 547 -24.60 3.20 -2.38
N GLY A 548 -23.84 3.09 -3.47
CA GLY A 548 -24.35 2.79 -4.79
C GLY A 548 -24.67 1.30 -5.01
N PRO A 549 -25.16 0.93 -6.21
CA PRO A 549 -25.55 -0.44 -6.54
C PRO A 549 -24.40 -1.45 -6.51
N PHE A 550 -23.15 -0.97 -6.54
CA PHE A 550 -21.93 -1.79 -6.52
C PHE A 550 -21.30 -1.95 -5.12
N ALA A 551 -21.78 -1.19 -4.12
CA ALA A 551 -21.19 -1.13 -2.78
C ALA A 551 -21.10 -2.49 -2.08
N ALA A 552 -22.09 -3.36 -2.32
CA ALA A 552 -22.11 -4.72 -1.77
C ALA A 552 -20.93 -5.60 -2.23
N CYS A 553 -20.16 -5.17 -3.23
CA CYS A 553 -19.02 -5.90 -3.75
C CYS A 553 -17.65 -5.36 -3.32
N HIS A 554 -17.59 -4.13 -2.79
CA HIS A 554 -16.32 -3.42 -2.54
C HIS A 554 -15.36 -4.18 -1.62
N TYR A 555 -15.88 -4.97 -0.68
CA TYR A 555 -15.05 -5.78 0.22
C TYR A 555 -14.45 -7.03 -0.45
N ALA A 556 -15.04 -7.51 -1.56
CA ALA A 556 -14.64 -8.74 -2.24
C ALA A 556 -13.88 -8.49 -3.55
N VAL A 557 -14.13 -7.35 -4.20
CA VAL A 557 -13.46 -6.92 -5.43
C VAL A 557 -13.18 -5.42 -5.33
N ASN A 558 -11.90 -5.04 -5.34
CA ASN A 558 -11.48 -3.64 -5.32
C ASN A 558 -11.92 -2.94 -6.63
N PRO A 559 -12.73 -1.86 -6.55
CA PRO A 559 -13.24 -1.18 -7.75
C PRO A 559 -12.22 -0.29 -8.46
N ALA A 560 -11.04 -0.02 -7.89
CA ALA A 560 -10.12 0.99 -8.40
C ALA A 560 -9.69 0.77 -9.86
N VAL A 561 -9.22 -0.45 -10.20
CA VAL A 561 -8.80 -0.78 -11.58
C VAL A 561 -9.98 -0.72 -12.56
N TYR A 562 -11.15 -1.21 -12.13
CA TYR A 562 -12.37 -1.19 -12.95
C TYR A 562 -12.88 0.23 -13.20
N HIS A 563 -12.75 1.12 -12.21
CA HIS A 563 -13.06 2.53 -12.34
C HIS A 563 -12.14 3.21 -13.36
N THR A 564 -10.83 2.99 -13.26
CA THR A 564 -9.85 3.54 -14.22
C THR A 564 -10.13 3.05 -15.65
N ASN A 565 -10.37 1.75 -15.83
CA ASN A 565 -10.70 1.19 -17.15
C ASN A 565 -12.04 1.76 -17.67
N CYS A 566 -13.05 1.89 -16.80
CA CYS A 566 -14.33 2.49 -17.16
C CYS A 566 -14.16 3.94 -17.66
N MET A 567 -13.38 4.75 -16.93
CA MET A 567 -13.08 6.12 -17.32
C MET A 567 -12.41 6.17 -18.70
N PHE A 568 -11.38 5.34 -18.90
CA PHE A 568 -10.64 5.25 -20.16
C PHE A 568 -11.56 4.83 -21.32
N ASP A 569 -12.24 3.68 -21.20
CA ASP A 569 -13.10 3.10 -22.23
C ASP A 569 -14.25 4.03 -22.61
N THR A 570 -14.90 4.66 -21.62
CA THR A 570 -16.04 5.56 -21.86
C THR A 570 -15.62 6.82 -22.61
N CYS A 571 -14.42 7.34 -22.33
CA CYS A 571 -13.90 8.52 -22.98
C CYS A 571 -13.35 8.26 -24.40
N ASN A 572 -12.72 7.10 -24.61
CA ASN A 572 -12.02 6.77 -25.84
C ASN A 572 -12.93 6.24 -26.95
N CYS A 573 -14.01 5.56 -26.56
CA CYS A 573 -14.87 4.82 -27.47
C CYS A 573 -15.85 5.73 -28.22
N GLU A 574 -16.04 5.47 -29.52
CA GLU A 574 -17.03 6.18 -30.36
C GLU A 574 -18.44 6.15 -29.75
N ASN A 575 -18.83 5.02 -29.17
CA ASN A 575 -20.09 4.86 -28.44
C ASN A 575 -19.84 4.69 -26.94
N SER A 576 -19.73 5.84 -26.24
CA SER A 576 -19.42 5.91 -24.82
C SER A 576 -20.34 5.05 -23.93
N GLU A 577 -21.64 4.95 -24.24
CA GLU A 577 -22.56 4.15 -23.42
C GLU A 577 -22.27 2.64 -23.54
N ASP A 578 -21.95 2.13 -24.73
CA ASP A 578 -21.66 0.70 -24.92
C ASP A 578 -20.41 0.30 -24.14
N CYS A 579 -19.35 1.11 -24.24
CA CYS A 579 -18.09 0.91 -23.55
C CYS A 579 -18.20 1.07 -22.02
N LEU A 580 -18.93 2.09 -21.54
CA LEU A 580 -19.33 2.24 -20.14
C LEU A 580 -20.03 0.97 -19.62
N CYS A 581 -21.05 0.51 -20.33
CA CYS A 581 -21.84 -0.64 -19.92
C CYS A 581 -21.05 -1.95 -19.93
N ALA A 582 -20.06 -2.07 -20.83
CA ALA A 582 -19.13 -3.18 -20.85
C ALA A 582 -18.21 -3.18 -19.63
N ALA A 583 -17.63 -2.02 -19.28
CA ALA A 583 -16.78 -1.86 -18.11
C ALA A 583 -17.54 -2.17 -16.80
N LEU A 584 -18.76 -1.62 -16.64
CA LEU A 584 -19.63 -1.94 -15.50
C LEU A 584 -19.96 -3.44 -15.44
N SER A 585 -20.29 -4.07 -16.57
CA SER A 585 -20.59 -5.52 -16.62
C SER A 585 -19.38 -6.38 -16.25
N SER A 586 -18.16 -5.90 -16.54
CA SER A 586 -16.91 -6.60 -16.18
C SER A 586 -16.73 -6.66 -14.66
N TYR A 587 -17.04 -5.57 -13.95
CA TYR A 587 -17.03 -5.53 -12.48
C TYR A 587 -18.12 -6.45 -11.89
N VAL A 588 -19.33 -6.43 -12.46
CA VAL A 588 -20.43 -7.32 -12.04
C VAL A 588 -20.07 -8.79 -12.22
N ARG A 589 -19.40 -9.16 -13.32
CA ARG A 589 -18.91 -10.52 -13.54
C ARG A 589 -17.87 -10.92 -12.50
N ALA A 590 -16.91 -10.05 -12.21
CA ALA A 590 -15.90 -10.31 -11.17
C ALA A 590 -16.54 -10.50 -9.78
N CYS A 591 -17.56 -9.69 -9.47
CA CYS A 591 -18.35 -9.82 -8.26
C CYS A 591 -19.10 -11.16 -8.16
N THR A 592 -19.71 -11.56 -9.28
CA THR A 592 -20.47 -12.81 -9.37
C THR A 592 -19.55 -14.03 -9.27
N ALA A 593 -18.31 -13.93 -9.76
CA ALA A 593 -17.29 -14.96 -9.57
C ALA A 593 -16.90 -15.15 -8.09
N LYS A 594 -17.07 -14.12 -7.25
CA LYS A 594 -16.96 -14.19 -5.78
C LYS A 594 -18.25 -14.62 -5.08
N GLY A 595 -19.31 -14.94 -5.83
CA GLY A 595 -20.61 -15.37 -5.32
C GLY A 595 -21.57 -14.25 -4.93
N ILE A 596 -21.23 -12.99 -5.20
CA ILE A 596 -22.05 -11.82 -4.88
C ILE A 596 -22.83 -11.39 -6.12
N GLN A 597 -24.15 -11.45 -6.07
CA GLN A 597 -25.02 -11.06 -7.19
C GLN A 597 -25.54 -9.64 -7.01
N LEU A 598 -25.26 -8.78 -7.98
CA LEU A 598 -25.72 -7.40 -8.00
C LEU A 598 -27.00 -7.32 -8.85
N GLN A 599 -28.17 -7.28 -8.20
CA GLN A 599 -29.46 -7.15 -8.88
C GLN A 599 -29.80 -5.68 -9.11
N GLY A 600 -30.40 -5.35 -10.25
CA GLY A 600 -30.91 -3.99 -10.51
C GLY A 600 -29.85 -2.96 -10.92
N TRP A 601 -28.59 -3.34 -11.12
CA TRP A 601 -27.52 -2.40 -11.49
C TRP A 601 -27.73 -1.72 -12.87
N ARG A 602 -28.59 -2.29 -13.74
CA ARG A 602 -28.99 -1.70 -15.02
C ARG A 602 -30.26 -0.84 -14.97
N ALA A 603 -30.73 -0.46 -13.78
CA ALA A 603 -31.97 0.30 -13.63
C ALA A 603 -31.84 1.73 -14.19
N ASP A 604 -30.78 2.44 -13.78
CA ASP A 604 -30.57 3.85 -14.14
C ASP A 604 -29.69 4.03 -15.39
N VAL A 605 -28.65 3.21 -15.52
CA VAL A 605 -27.71 3.20 -16.66
C VAL A 605 -27.74 1.85 -17.35
N CYS A 606 -27.44 1.79 -18.65
CA CYS A 606 -27.43 0.54 -19.42
C CYS A 606 -28.81 -0.15 -19.53
N SER A 607 -29.90 0.55 -19.24
CA SER A 607 -31.26 0.01 -19.21
C SER A 607 -31.71 -0.47 -20.59
N LYS A 608 -31.15 0.06 -21.68
CA LYS A 608 -31.41 -0.38 -23.06
C LYS A 608 -31.20 -1.88 -23.23
N TYR A 609 -30.23 -2.50 -22.55
CA TYR A 609 -29.97 -3.94 -22.64
C TYR A 609 -31.00 -4.81 -21.92
N THR A 610 -31.78 -4.21 -21.01
CA THR A 610 -32.90 -4.89 -20.34
C THR A 610 -34.21 -4.71 -21.10
N THR A 611 -34.43 -3.55 -21.72
CA THR A 611 -35.68 -3.20 -22.42
C THR A 611 -35.70 -3.64 -23.89
N SER A 612 -34.53 -3.87 -24.50
CA SER A 612 -34.39 -4.31 -25.89
C SER A 612 -34.42 -5.83 -26.10
N CYS A 613 -34.66 -6.62 -25.05
CA CYS A 613 -34.82 -8.06 -25.22
C CYS A 613 -35.93 -8.36 -26.25
N PRO A 614 -35.71 -9.27 -27.22
CA PRO A 614 -36.73 -9.61 -28.20
C PRO A 614 -38.00 -10.11 -27.50
N LYS A 615 -39.19 -9.87 -28.09
CA LYS A 615 -40.49 -10.14 -27.44
C LYS A 615 -40.67 -11.55 -26.87
N SER A 616 -39.96 -12.57 -27.39
CA SER A 616 -40.04 -13.93 -26.86
C SER A 616 -39.07 -14.21 -25.70
N LEU A 617 -38.12 -13.33 -25.41
CA LEU A 617 -37.13 -13.46 -24.34
C LEU A 617 -37.41 -12.47 -23.21
N SER A 618 -36.94 -12.81 -22.02
CA SER A 618 -36.92 -11.92 -20.85
C SER A 618 -35.50 -11.75 -20.34
N TYR A 619 -35.16 -10.54 -19.91
CA TYR A 619 -33.88 -10.27 -19.26
C TYR A 619 -33.79 -10.97 -17.89
N SER A 620 -32.66 -11.60 -17.61
CA SER A 620 -32.34 -12.17 -16.30
C SER A 620 -30.95 -11.68 -15.85
N TYR A 621 -30.84 -11.31 -14.56
CA TYR A 621 -29.57 -11.00 -13.90
C TYR A 621 -28.77 -12.26 -13.51
N THR A 622 -29.39 -13.44 -13.59
CA THR A 622 -28.76 -14.67 -13.11
C THR A 622 -29.12 -15.83 -14.02
N ILE A 623 -28.14 -16.27 -14.81
CA ILE A 623 -28.22 -17.43 -15.69
C ILE A 623 -27.04 -18.33 -15.36
N SER A 624 -27.30 -19.45 -14.70
CA SER A 624 -26.29 -20.40 -14.19
C SER A 624 -26.34 -21.77 -14.85
N SER A 625 -27.21 -21.94 -15.85
CA SER A 625 -27.36 -23.17 -16.62
C SER A 625 -27.36 -22.87 -18.12
N CYS A 626 -27.26 -23.92 -18.93
CA CYS A 626 -27.54 -23.86 -20.36
C CYS A 626 -28.86 -23.13 -20.66
N GLN A 627 -28.98 -22.56 -21.85
CA GLN A 627 -30.24 -22.05 -22.34
C GLN A 627 -31.15 -23.24 -22.74
N PRO A 628 -32.42 -23.30 -22.28
CA PRO A 628 -33.33 -24.37 -22.69
C PRO A 628 -33.62 -24.26 -24.19
N THR A 629 -33.17 -25.25 -24.97
CA THR A 629 -33.38 -25.30 -26.42
C THR A 629 -34.38 -26.39 -26.77
N CYS A 630 -35.05 -26.26 -27.92
CA CYS A 630 -35.90 -27.33 -28.45
C CYS A 630 -35.15 -28.66 -28.60
N ARG A 631 -33.83 -28.60 -28.78
CA ARG A 631 -32.95 -29.76 -28.88
C ARG A 631 -32.72 -30.46 -27.53
N SER A 632 -32.68 -29.72 -26.41
CA SER A 632 -32.49 -30.30 -25.07
C SER A 632 -33.70 -31.11 -24.58
N LEU A 633 -34.86 -30.97 -25.21
CA LEU A 633 -36.05 -31.81 -24.99
C LEU A 633 -35.94 -33.19 -25.65
N SER A 634 -35.09 -33.33 -26.67
CA SER A 634 -34.98 -34.55 -27.48
C SER A 634 -33.74 -35.40 -27.11
N GLU A 635 -32.69 -34.78 -26.58
CA GLU A 635 -31.45 -35.45 -26.14
C GLU A 635 -30.99 -34.90 -24.78
N PRO A 636 -30.39 -35.72 -23.89
CA PRO A 636 -29.79 -35.22 -22.65
C PRO A 636 -28.74 -34.16 -22.96
N ASP A 637 -29.01 -32.91 -22.57
CA ASP A 637 -28.12 -31.80 -22.83
C ASP A 637 -27.00 -31.75 -21.79
N VAL A 638 -25.84 -32.27 -22.17
CA VAL A 638 -24.64 -32.30 -21.33
C VAL A 638 -24.15 -30.89 -20.96
N THR A 639 -24.54 -29.85 -21.72
CA THR A 639 -24.15 -28.45 -21.44
C THR A 639 -24.76 -27.93 -20.15
N CYS A 640 -25.92 -28.45 -19.75
CA CYS A 640 -26.64 -28.01 -18.56
C CYS A 640 -25.97 -28.45 -17.24
N ASN A 641 -25.07 -29.43 -17.31
CA ASN A 641 -24.28 -29.88 -16.16
C ASN A 641 -22.92 -29.18 -16.05
N ILE A 642 -22.55 -28.36 -17.04
CA ILE A 642 -21.30 -27.60 -17.04
C ILE A 642 -21.47 -26.43 -16.07
N LYS A 643 -20.54 -26.32 -15.12
CA LYS A 643 -20.52 -25.22 -14.16
C LYS A 643 -19.70 -24.06 -14.72
N PHE A 644 -20.27 -22.86 -14.70
CA PHE A 644 -19.63 -21.61 -15.12
C PHE A 644 -20.06 -20.48 -14.19
N VAL A 645 -19.38 -19.32 -14.27
CA VAL A 645 -19.78 -18.15 -13.47
C VAL A 645 -21.13 -17.65 -13.99
N PRO A 646 -22.17 -17.49 -13.15
CA PRO A 646 -23.47 -17.03 -13.61
C PRO A 646 -23.37 -15.72 -14.41
N VAL A 647 -24.08 -15.65 -15.53
CA VAL A 647 -24.07 -14.50 -16.45
C VAL A 647 -25.43 -13.82 -16.52
N ASP A 648 -25.47 -12.60 -17.04
CA ASP A 648 -26.71 -11.88 -17.34
C ASP A 648 -27.05 -11.91 -18.84
N GLY A 649 -28.28 -11.55 -19.18
CA GLY A 649 -28.72 -11.39 -20.56
C GLY A 649 -30.17 -11.82 -20.79
N CYS A 650 -30.59 -11.81 -22.06
CA CYS A 650 -31.91 -12.26 -22.44
C CYS A 650 -31.92 -13.79 -22.56
N THR A 651 -32.90 -14.43 -21.93
CA THR A 651 -33.13 -15.88 -22.00
C THR A 651 -34.62 -16.19 -22.15
N CYS A 652 -34.96 -17.45 -22.42
CA CYS A 652 -36.36 -17.88 -22.51
C CYS A 652 -37.03 -17.91 -21.14
N ILE A 653 -38.31 -17.54 -21.09
CA ILE A 653 -39.12 -17.62 -19.88
C ILE A 653 -39.35 -19.10 -19.53
N ASN A 654 -39.40 -19.43 -18.23
CA ASN A 654 -39.67 -20.78 -17.75
C ASN A 654 -40.88 -21.43 -18.45
N GLY A 655 -40.67 -22.64 -19.00
CA GLY A 655 -41.68 -23.40 -19.75
C GLY A 655 -41.64 -23.22 -21.27
N THR A 656 -40.73 -22.38 -21.80
CA THR A 656 -40.49 -22.19 -23.24
C THR A 656 -39.05 -22.54 -23.62
N TYR A 657 -38.83 -22.92 -24.88
CA TYR A 657 -37.59 -23.46 -25.41
C TYR A 657 -37.17 -22.71 -26.67
N MET A 658 -35.89 -22.41 -26.80
CA MET A 658 -35.36 -21.71 -27.97
C MET A 658 -35.31 -22.65 -29.19
N ASP A 659 -35.96 -22.25 -30.27
CA ASP A 659 -35.86 -22.91 -31.57
C ASP A 659 -34.59 -22.46 -32.35
N GLU A 660 -34.33 -23.05 -33.52
CA GLU A 660 -33.16 -22.69 -34.34
C GLU A 660 -33.22 -21.25 -34.91
N SER A 661 -34.39 -20.61 -34.90
CA SER A 661 -34.56 -19.22 -35.33
C SER A 661 -34.26 -18.21 -34.21
N GLY A 662 -33.99 -18.69 -32.99
CA GLY A 662 -33.73 -17.85 -31.81
C GLY A 662 -35.00 -17.37 -31.11
N LYS A 663 -36.17 -17.94 -31.40
CA LYS A 663 -37.44 -17.61 -30.76
C LYS A 663 -37.77 -18.63 -29.67
N CYS A 664 -38.30 -18.15 -28.54
CA CYS A 664 -38.78 -19.04 -27.48
C CYS A 664 -40.19 -19.51 -27.82
N VAL A 665 -40.35 -20.82 -27.97
CA VAL A 665 -41.62 -21.48 -28.31
C VAL A 665 -41.97 -22.49 -27.21
N PRO A 666 -43.25 -22.80 -26.98
CA PRO A 666 -43.62 -23.86 -26.04
C PRO A 666 -43.14 -25.23 -26.57
N ALA A 667 -42.95 -26.20 -25.67
CA ALA A 667 -42.33 -27.50 -25.99
C ALA A 667 -42.99 -28.29 -27.14
N ASN A 668 -44.27 -28.04 -27.41
CA ASN A 668 -45.06 -28.71 -28.44
C ASN A 668 -44.83 -28.15 -29.87
N GLU A 669 -44.09 -27.05 -30.03
CA GLU A 669 -43.81 -26.39 -31.31
C GLU A 669 -42.37 -26.60 -31.81
N CYS A 670 -41.59 -27.48 -31.15
CA CYS A 670 -40.19 -27.76 -31.48
C CYS A 670 -40.00 -28.69 -32.72
N PRO A 671 -39.03 -28.43 -33.63
CA PRO A 671 -38.79 -29.21 -34.86
C PRO A 671 -37.98 -30.51 -34.68
N CYS A 672 -37.91 -31.37 -35.71
CA CYS A 672 -37.04 -32.56 -35.75
C CYS A 672 -35.64 -32.21 -36.28
N TYR A 673 -34.61 -32.85 -35.72
CA TYR A 673 -33.21 -32.57 -36.04
C TYR A 673 -32.53 -33.77 -36.70
N TYR A 674 -31.90 -33.55 -37.86
CA TYR A 674 -31.09 -34.59 -38.50
C TYR A 674 -29.76 -34.06 -39.04
N ARG A 675 -28.65 -34.71 -38.65
CA ARG A 675 -27.25 -34.29 -38.90
C ARG A 675 -26.95 -32.81 -38.59
N GLY A 676 -27.74 -32.19 -37.70
CA GLY A 676 -27.57 -30.81 -37.28
C GLY A 676 -28.35 -29.77 -38.09
N SER A 677 -29.25 -30.16 -38.99
CA SER A 677 -30.18 -29.23 -39.67
C SER A 677 -31.62 -29.41 -39.20
N PRO A 678 -32.39 -28.32 -39.00
CA PRO A 678 -33.78 -28.36 -38.57
C PRO A 678 -34.65 -28.64 -39.79
N ILE A 679 -35.50 -29.66 -39.71
CA ILE A 679 -36.40 -29.96 -40.81
C ILE A 679 -37.83 -29.82 -40.27
N PRO A 680 -38.56 -28.78 -40.70
CA PRO A 680 -39.97 -28.64 -40.38
C PRO A 680 -40.72 -29.90 -40.80
N PHE A 681 -41.71 -30.28 -40.02
CA PHE A 681 -42.50 -31.47 -40.32
C PHE A 681 -43.15 -31.36 -41.72
N GLY A 682 -42.68 -32.17 -42.68
CA GLY A 682 -43.29 -32.34 -44.01
C GLY A 682 -42.58 -31.71 -45.21
N GLU A 683 -41.42 -31.06 -45.06
CA GLU A 683 -40.73 -30.39 -46.19
C GLU A 683 -39.63 -31.22 -46.90
N VAL A 684 -39.43 -30.90 -48.19
CA VAL A 684 -38.45 -31.51 -49.11
C VAL A 684 -37.58 -30.40 -49.72
N VAL A 685 -36.26 -30.58 -49.74
CA VAL A 685 -35.31 -29.58 -50.27
C VAL A 685 -34.66 -30.09 -51.55
N HIS A 686 -34.65 -29.26 -52.59
CA HIS A 686 -34.12 -29.59 -53.92
C HIS A 686 -32.92 -28.71 -54.28
N GLU A 687 -31.82 -29.32 -54.71
CA GLU A 687 -30.80 -28.60 -55.49
C GLU A 687 -29.96 -29.54 -56.40
N ASN A 688 -29.86 -29.18 -57.68
CA ASN A 688 -29.03 -29.78 -58.74
C ASN A 688 -29.09 -31.30 -58.92
N GLY A 689 -30.31 -31.83 -59.10
CA GLY A 689 -30.52 -33.22 -59.53
C GLY A 689 -30.14 -34.28 -58.48
N ARG A 690 -29.87 -33.87 -57.23
CA ARG A 690 -29.72 -34.76 -56.08
C ARG A 690 -30.75 -34.38 -55.03
N VAL A 691 -31.51 -35.38 -54.62
CA VAL A 691 -32.66 -35.24 -53.72
C VAL A 691 -32.22 -35.54 -52.31
N CYS A 692 -32.48 -34.58 -51.45
CA CYS A 692 -32.18 -34.62 -50.04
C CYS A 692 -33.53 -34.64 -49.30
N THR A 693 -33.95 -35.80 -48.78
CA THR A 693 -35.30 -35.99 -48.19
C THR A 693 -35.27 -36.38 -46.72
N CYS A 694 -35.91 -35.60 -45.85
CA CYS A 694 -36.01 -35.91 -44.41
C CYS A 694 -37.19 -36.83 -44.16
N VAL A 695 -36.89 -38.12 -44.03
CA VAL A 695 -37.88 -39.11 -43.59
C VAL A 695 -37.28 -39.79 -42.37
N GLN A 696 -37.95 -39.68 -41.22
CA GLN A 696 -37.48 -40.24 -39.94
C GLN A 696 -36.08 -39.73 -39.53
N GLY A 697 -35.77 -38.48 -39.89
CA GLY A 697 -34.49 -37.87 -39.58
C GLY A 697 -33.31 -38.58 -40.22
N ARG A 698 -33.25 -38.72 -41.57
CA ARG A 698 -32.00 -38.93 -42.36
C ARG A 698 -31.93 -38.20 -43.73
N LEU A 699 -30.72 -37.86 -44.26
CA LEU A 699 -30.40 -36.89 -45.37
C LEU A 699 -28.88 -36.66 -45.75
N ASN A 700 -28.48 -36.31 -47.00
CA ASN A 700 -27.08 -36.52 -47.55
C ASN A 700 -26.70 -35.79 -48.92
N CYS A 701 -25.55 -35.02 -49.15
CA CYS A 701 -24.88 -34.64 -50.50
C CYS A 701 -23.55 -33.72 -50.52
N ILE A 702 -22.67 -33.64 -51.61
CA ILE A 702 -21.27 -32.97 -51.75
C ILE A 702 -20.74 -32.46 -53.20
N GLY A 703 -19.94 -31.32 -53.35
CA GLY A 703 -18.60 -31.05 -54.09
C GLY A 703 -18.32 -30.12 -55.38
N ALA A 704 -17.22 -29.27 -55.50
CA ALA A 704 -16.52 -28.65 -56.74
C ALA A 704 -15.14 -27.82 -56.55
N PRO A 705 -14.28 -27.43 -57.60
CA PRO A 705 -12.81 -27.02 -57.53
C PRO A 705 -12.25 -25.61 -58.06
N ASN A 706 -10.89 -25.42 -58.04
CA ASN A 706 -9.83 -24.29 -58.13
C ASN A 706 -9.59 -23.30 -59.35
N PRO A 707 -8.81 -22.16 -59.17
CA PRO A 707 -7.60 -21.76 -60.00
C PRO A 707 -6.41 -20.97 -59.25
N THR A 708 -5.35 -20.44 -59.91
CA THR A 708 -4.05 -19.82 -59.39
C THR A 708 -3.53 -18.54 -60.14
N PRO A 709 -2.67 -17.65 -59.54
CA PRO A 709 -1.44 -17.07 -60.20
C PRO A 709 -0.23 -16.67 -59.26
N VAL A 710 0.88 -16.11 -59.84
CA VAL A 710 2.36 -16.18 -59.49
C VAL A 710 3.02 -14.90 -58.87
N CYS A 711 4.22 -15.00 -58.22
CA CYS A 711 5.07 -13.90 -57.63
C CYS A 711 6.58 -13.87 -58.08
N GLU A 712 7.32 -12.78 -57.81
CA GLU A 712 8.74 -12.51 -58.18
C GLU A 712 9.78 -12.53 -57.01
N SER A 713 11.06 -12.79 -57.35
CA SER A 713 12.30 -13.03 -56.54
C SER A 713 12.75 -11.86 -55.62
N PRO A 714 13.50 -12.06 -54.48
CA PRO A 714 14.27 -13.24 -54.00
C PRO A 714 13.49 -14.24 -53.15
N MET A 715 12.19 -13.99 -52.96
CA MET A 715 11.30 -14.90 -52.24
C MET A 715 10.80 -16.00 -53.19
N VAL A 716 10.62 -17.20 -52.66
CA VAL A 716 10.13 -18.35 -53.44
C VAL A 716 8.64 -18.52 -53.18
N TYR A 717 7.83 -18.69 -54.23
CA TYR A 717 6.39 -18.91 -54.08
C TYR A 717 6.12 -20.36 -53.64
N PHE A 718 5.56 -20.54 -52.44
CA PHE A 718 5.15 -21.84 -51.92
C PHE A 718 3.70 -22.14 -52.34
N ASP A 719 3.46 -23.28 -53.01
CA ASP A 719 2.12 -23.68 -53.51
C ASP A 719 1.53 -24.86 -52.72
N CYS A 720 0.41 -24.60 -52.05
CA CYS A 720 -0.32 -25.52 -51.20
C CYS A 720 -1.07 -26.64 -51.95
N LYS A 721 -1.08 -26.65 -53.29
CA LYS A 721 -1.82 -27.64 -54.10
C LYS A 721 -1.11 -28.99 -54.27
N ASN A 722 0.21 -29.09 -54.08
CA ASN A 722 1.01 -30.25 -54.50
C ASN A 722 1.66 -31.09 -53.40
N ASN A 723 1.50 -30.77 -52.11
CA ASN A 723 2.14 -31.50 -51.01
C ASN A 723 1.15 -32.05 -49.96
N THR A 724 1.56 -33.12 -49.28
CA THR A 724 0.80 -33.90 -48.29
C THR A 724 0.27 -33.08 -47.11
N ALA A 725 -0.86 -33.51 -46.55
CA ALA A 725 -1.47 -32.94 -45.35
C ALA A 725 -0.45 -32.81 -44.18
N GLY A 726 -0.19 -31.57 -43.74
CA GLY A 726 0.75 -31.24 -42.67
C GLY A 726 1.77 -30.15 -42.99
N THR A 727 1.90 -29.71 -44.25
CA THR A 727 2.82 -28.62 -44.66
C THR A 727 2.17 -27.24 -44.62
N THR A 728 2.89 -26.25 -44.08
CA THR A 728 2.49 -24.87 -43.83
C THR A 728 2.98 -23.90 -44.92
N GLY A 729 2.15 -22.94 -45.36
CA GLY A 729 2.45 -22.00 -46.45
C GLY A 729 3.04 -20.64 -46.03
N ALA A 730 2.84 -19.60 -46.84
CA ALA A 730 3.40 -18.25 -46.58
C ALA A 730 2.89 -17.61 -45.28
N GLU A 731 1.71 -18.02 -44.82
CA GLU A 731 1.13 -17.63 -43.53
C GLU A 731 1.93 -18.12 -42.31
N CYS A 732 2.94 -18.97 -42.53
CA CYS A 732 3.78 -19.58 -41.52
C CYS A 732 5.26 -19.23 -41.66
N GLN A 733 5.59 -18.25 -42.51
CA GLN A 733 6.96 -17.78 -42.71
C GLN A 733 7.57 -17.31 -41.39
N LYS A 734 8.71 -17.91 -41.04
CA LYS A 734 9.47 -17.57 -39.82
C LYS A 734 10.25 -16.27 -40.02
N SER A 735 10.24 -15.44 -39.00
CA SER A 735 11.11 -14.26 -38.85
C SER A 735 11.96 -14.39 -37.60
N CYS A 736 12.98 -13.54 -37.47
CA CYS A 736 13.73 -13.42 -36.22
C CYS A 736 12.85 -12.99 -35.02
N GLN A 737 11.57 -12.64 -35.19
CA GLN A 737 10.63 -12.42 -34.07
C GLN A 737 9.75 -13.66 -33.80
N THR A 738 9.43 -14.47 -34.81
CA THR A 738 8.45 -15.58 -34.73
C THR A 738 9.08 -16.99 -34.83
N LEU A 739 10.41 -17.10 -34.71
CA LEU A 739 11.17 -18.35 -34.88
C LEU A 739 10.62 -19.53 -34.03
N ASP A 740 10.42 -19.30 -32.73
CA ASP A 740 9.91 -20.32 -31.78
C ASP A 740 8.38 -20.49 -31.79
N MET A 741 7.64 -19.63 -32.51
CA MET A 741 6.17 -19.69 -32.60
C MET A 741 5.74 -20.79 -33.58
N LYS A 742 5.03 -21.83 -33.14
CA LYS A 742 4.44 -22.81 -34.08
C LYS A 742 3.47 -22.12 -35.03
N CYS A 743 3.36 -22.61 -36.28
CA CYS A 743 2.34 -22.05 -37.16
C CYS A 743 0.95 -22.58 -36.77
N TYR A 744 0.03 -21.66 -36.52
CA TYR A 744 -1.33 -21.97 -36.08
C TYR A 744 -2.39 -21.83 -37.19
N SER A 745 -1.98 -21.58 -38.43
CA SER A 745 -2.93 -21.54 -39.56
C SER A 745 -3.47 -22.93 -39.88
N SER A 746 -4.79 -23.03 -40.07
CA SER A 746 -5.50 -24.25 -40.49
C SER A 746 -5.64 -24.37 -42.01
N GLN A 747 -5.17 -23.37 -42.75
CA GLN A 747 -5.26 -23.30 -44.20
C GLN A 747 -3.88 -22.95 -44.74
N CYS A 748 -3.32 -23.84 -45.55
CA CYS A 748 -2.11 -23.54 -46.30
C CYS A 748 -2.44 -22.43 -47.30
N THR A 749 -1.78 -21.27 -47.16
CA THR A 749 -1.93 -20.10 -48.02
C THR A 749 -0.72 -20.02 -48.95
N SER A 750 -0.96 -20.18 -50.26
CA SER A 750 0.12 -20.06 -51.23
C SER A 750 0.64 -18.62 -51.29
N GLY A 751 1.95 -18.41 -51.19
CA GLY A 751 2.58 -17.08 -51.15
C GLY A 751 4.10 -17.13 -51.05
N CYS A 752 4.76 -15.98 -50.93
CA CYS A 752 6.22 -15.85 -50.90
C CYS A 752 6.82 -16.21 -49.53
N VAL A 753 7.80 -17.11 -49.51
CA VAL A 753 8.55 -17.55 -48.32
C VAL A 753 10.06 -17.36 -48.51
N CYS A 754 10.81 -17.25 -47.41
CA CYS A 754 12.27 -17.34 -47.46
C CYS A 754 12.70 -18.78 -47.78
N PRO A 755 13.81 -18.99 -48.50
CA PRO A 755 14.37 -20.31 -48.74
C PRO A 755 14.70 -21.07 -47.44
N ASP A 756 14.69 -22.40 -47.49
CA ASP A 756 15.00 -23.27 -46.34
C ASP A 756 16.36 -22.88 -45.70
N GLY A 757 16.36 -22.69 -44.37
CA GLY A 757 17.53 -22.26 -43.59
C GLY A 757 17.68 -20.74 -43.38
N LEU A 758 16.79 -19.93 -43.98
CA LEU A 758 16.77 -18.47 -43.79
C LEU A 758 15.42 -17.99 -43.24
N VAL A 759 15.46 -16.95 -42.41
CA VAL A 759 14.31 -16.34 -41.76
C VAL A 759 14.23 -14.85 -42.04
N LEU A 760 13.02 -14.29 -41.98
CA LEU A 760 12.78 -12.89 -42.31
C LEU A 760 13.43 -11.96 -41.26
N ASP A 761 14.18 -10.97 -41.72
CA ASP A 761 14.94 -10.02 -40.87
C ASP A 761 14.10 -8.85 -40.32
N GLY A 762 12.84 -8.72 -40.75
CA GLY A 762 11.93 -7.62 -40.38
C GLY A 762 11.98 -6.39 -41.30
N ASN A 763 12.94 -6.30 -42.23
CA ASN A 763 13.09 -5.25 -43.24
C ASN A 763 12.91 -5.76 -44.68
N GLY A 764 12.45 -7.01 -44.85
CA GLY A 764 12.17 -7.64 -46.14
C GLY A 764 13.32 -8.49 -46.71
N GLY A 765 14.40 -8.73 -45.95
CA GLY A 765 15.49 -9.65 -46.27
C GLY A 765 15.36 -11.01 -45.56
N CYS A 766 16.16 -11.99 -46.00
CA CYS A 766 16.22 -13.33 -45.41
C CYS A 766 17.65 -13.60 -44.88
N ILE A 767 17.81 -13.90 -43.58
CA ILE A 767 19.09 -14.12 -42.90
C ILE A 767 19.15 -15.49 -42.19
N PRO A 768 20.34 -16.06 -41.88
CA PRO A 768 20.47 -17.31 -41.12
C PRO A 768 19.94 -17.22 -39.68
N GLU A 769 19.44 -18.33 -39.12
CA GLU A 769 18.87 -18.36 -37.75
C GLU A 769 19.88 -17.99 -36.67
N GLU A 770 21.16 -18.38 -36.81
CA GLU A 770 22.24 -18.02 -35.89
C GLU A 770 22.57 -16.51 -35.85
N GLU A 771 22.17 -15.75 -36.87
CA GLU A 771 22.40 -14.30 -36.96
C GLU A 771 21.21 -13.48 -36.42
N CYS A 772 20.16 -14.14 -35.89
CA CYS A 772 19.02 -13.43 -35.32
C CYS A 772 19.39 -12.68 -34.03
N PRO A 773 19.08 -11.36 -33.93
CA PRO A 773 19.35 -10.57 -32.73
C PRO A 773 18.40 -10.94 -31.58
N CYS A 774 18.85 -10.74 -30.34
CA CYS A 774 17.98 -10.78 -29.15
C CYS A 774 17.25 -9.45 -29.00
N ILE A 775 16.03 -9.47 -28.48
CA ILE A 775 15.26 -8.26 -28.18
C ILE A 775 15.08 -8.16 -26.66
N HIS A 776 15.24 -6.96 -26.12
CA HIS A 776 14.92 -6.63 -24.73
C HIS A 776 14.53 -5.14 -24.63
N ASN A 777 13.41 -4.82 -23.99
CA ASN A 777 12.86 -3.47 -23.82
C ASN A 777 12.86 -2.65 -25.14
N GLU A 778 12.39 -3.29 -26.20
CA GLU A 778 12.30 -2.78 -27.59
C GLU A 778 13.63 -2.55 -28.32
N ALA A 779 14.78 -2.74 -27.66
CA ALA A 779 16.10 -2.67 -28.28
C ALA A 779 16.55 -4.03 -28.85
N MET A 780 17.27 -3.99 -29.97
CA MET A 780 17.88 -5.17 -30.61
C MET A 780 19.35 -5.29 -30.25
N TYR A 781 19.77 -6.49 -29.86
CA TYR A 781 21.12 -6.83 -29.43
C TYR A 781 21.70 -7.94 -30.30
N GLN A 782 22.93 -7.74 -30.78
CA GLN A 782 23.63 -8.72 -31.62
C GLN A 782 24.08 -9.93 -30.80
N PRO A 783 24.24 -11.12 -31.42
CA PRO A 783 24.79 -12.29 -30.74
C PRO A 783 26.14 -11.99 -30.07
N GLY A 784 26.24 -12.31 -28.77
CA GLY A 784 27.41 -12.03 -27.92
C GLY A 784 27.34 -10.73 -27.11
N GLU A 785 26.39 -9.83 -27.39
CA GLU A 785 26.17 -8.63 -26.57
C GLU A 785 25.58 -8.96 -25.20
N THR A 786 25.89 -8.12 -24.21
CA THR A 786 25.49 -8.32 -22.82
C THR A 786 24.62 -7.19 -22.30
N ILE A 787 23.60 -7.52 -21.53
CA ILE A 787 22.75 -6.56 -20.79
C ILE A 787 22.77 -6.87 -19.29
N SER A 788 22.43 -5.87 -18.49
CA SER A 788 22.18 -6.05 -17.05
C SER A 788 20.68 -5.99 -16.81
N VAL A 789 20.13 -6.99 -16.13
CA VAL A 789 18.73 -7.01 -15.66
C VAL A 789 18.78 -7.19 -14.15
N ASP A 790 18.38 -6.14 -13.43
CA ASP A 790 18.62 -5.98 -11.99
C ASP A 790 20.11 -6.17 -11.65
N CYS A 791 20.44 -7.21 -10.88
CA CYS A 791 21.79 -7.61 -10.50
C CYS A 791 22.41 -8.69 -11.41
N ASN A 792 21.68 -9.15 -12.43
CA ASN A 792 22.10 -10.25 -13.31
C ASN A 792 22.68 -9.76 -14.63
N THR A 793 23.72 -10.43 -15.11
CA THR A 793 24.27 -10.22 -16.45
C THR A 793 23.71 -11.27 -17.41
N CYS A 794 23.13 -10.81 -18.52
CA CYS A 794 22.55 -11.66 -19.55
C CYS A 794 23.34 -11.52 -20.85
N VAL A 795 23.70 -12.65 -21.48
CA VAL A 795 24.40 -12.68 -22.76
C VAL A 795 23.45 -13.15 -23.86
N CYS A 796 23.37 -12.40 -24.96
CA CYS A 796 22.57 -12.79 -26.11
C CYS A 796 23.25 -13.95 -26.84
N LYS A 797 22.57 -15.10 -26.92
CA LYS A 797 23.08 -16.29 -27.61
C LYS A 797 21.92 -17.04 -28.26
N ASN A 798 21.98 -17.19 -29.58
CA ASN A 798 20.93 -17.85 -30.38
C ASN A 798 19.53 -17.27 -30.08
N ARG A 799 19.38 -15.94 -30.10
CA ARG A 799 18.10 -15.23 -29.83
C ARG A 799 17.53 -15.40 -28.41
N LYS A 800 18.26 -16.09 -27.53
CA LYS A 800 17.91 -16.29 -26.12
C LYS A 800 18.92 -15.57 -25.26
N TRP A 801 18.50 -15.27 -24.05
CA TRP A 801 19.38 -14.68 -23.07
C TRP A 801 19.82 -15.74 -22.07
N GLU A 802 21.11 -16.00 -22.04
CA GLU A 802 21.72 -16.78 -20.95
C GLU A 802 22.10 -15.79 -19.84
N CYS A 803 21.25 -15.72 -18.81
CA CYS A 803 21.47 -14.85 -17.64
C CYS A 803 22.12 -15.60 -16.48
N THR A 804 22.90 -14.88 -15.68
CA THR A 804 23.24 -15.29 -14.32
C THR A 804 21.97 -15.44 -13.47
N LYS A 805 22.08 -16.15 -12.33
CA LYS A 805 20.96 -16.43 -11.43
C LYS A 805 21.20 -15.91 -10.02
N GLU A 806 21.83 -14.74 -9.93
CA GLU A 806 22.05 -14.02 -8.69
C GLU A 806 20.70 -13.52 -8.15
N GLN A 807 20.53 -13.58 -6.84
CA GLN A 807 19.33 -13.09 -6.17
C GLN A 807 19.50 -11.61 -5.83
N CYS A 808 18.63 -10.78 -6.40
CA CYS A 808 18.71 -9.32 -6.23
C CYS A 808 17.92 -8.83 -5.02
N LEU A 809 18.28 -7.63 -4.54
CA LEU A 809 17.57 -6.94 -3.46
C LEU A 809 16.12 -6.66 -3.88
N GLY A 810 15.18 -6.76 -2.93
CA GLY A 810 13.80 -6.30 -3.11
C GLY A 810 13.68 -4.85 -2.66
N THR A 811 12.85 -4.04 -3.34
CA THR A 811 12.63 -2.62 -3.01
C THR A 811 11.17 -2.37 -2.68
N CYS A 812 10.89 -1.79 -1.51
CA CYS A 812 9.62 -1.15 -1.18
C CYS A 812 9.80 0.37 -1.27
N ALA A 813 8.81 1.09 -1.78
CA ALA A 813 8.84 2.55 -1.87
C ALA A 813 7.61 3.16 -1.19
N VAL A 814 7.81 4.26 -0.48
CA VAL A 814 6.74 5.13 0.02
C VAL A 814 7.07 6.53 -0.44
N TYR A 815 6.16 7.22 -1.13
CA TYR A 815 6.44 8.53 -1.70
C TYR A 815 5.18 9.39 -1.80
N GLY A 816 5.40 10.69 -1.97
CA GLY A 816 4.31 11.66 -2.12
C GLY A 816 3.38 11.66 -0.91
N ASP A 817 2.09 11.64 -1.19
CA ASP A 817 1.01 11.85 -0.24
C ASP A 817 0.32 10.52 0.16
N GLY A 818 1.12 9.55 0.59
CA GLY A 818 0.63 8.23 1.04
C GLY A 818 0.52 7.20 -0.08
N HIS A 819 1.40 7.28 -1.09
CA HIS A 819 1.57 6.24 -2.10
C HIS A 819 2.60 5.20 -1.65
N TYR A 820 2.25 3.93 -1.82
CA TYR A 820 3.07 2.78 -1.45
C TYR A 820 3.30 1.90 -2.67
N ASN A 821 4.51 1.36 -2.80
CA ASN A 821 4.84 0.22 -3.64
C ASN A 821 5.47 -0.86 -2.76
N THR A 822 4.84 -2.03 -2.67
CA THR A 822 5.35 -3.16 -1.89
C THR A 822 6.59 -3.78 -2.54
N PHE A 823 7.25 -4.70 -1.83
CA PHE A 823 8.39 -5.45 -2.37
C PHE A 823 8.04 -6.29 -3.63
N ASP A 824 6.76 -6.63 -3.80
CA ASP A 824 6.26 -7.47 -4.89
C ASP A 824 5.49 -6.64 -5.95
N ASP A 825 5.79 -5.33 -6.03
CA ASP A 825 5.28 -4.35 -7.00
C ASP A 825 3.76 -4.08 -6.93
N LYS A 826 3.17 -4.24 -5.74
CA LYS A 826 1.79 -3.81 -5.48
C LYS A 826 1.74 -2.34 -5.12
N ARG A 827 1.10 -1.55 -5.98
CA ARG A 827 0.84 -0.13 -5.72
C ARG A 827 -0.51 0.12 -5.07
N PHE A 828 -0.54 0.94 -4.04
CA PHE A 828 -1.77 1.38 -3.39
C PHE A 828 -1.60 2.74 -2.72
N SER A 829 -2.72 3.38 -2.38
CA SER A 829 -2.74 4.62 -1.62
C SER A 829 -3.42 4.40 -0.28
N PHE A 830 -2.81 4.87 0.80
CA PHE A 830 -3.36 4.75 2.15
C PHE A 830 -3.06 6.03 2.95
N ASN A 831 -4.13 6.71 3.36
CA ASN A 831 -4.08 7.99 4.06
C ASN A 831 -4.42 7.82 5.55
N GLY A 832 -3.46 7.28 6.30
CA GLY A 832 -3.59 7.08 7.74
C GLY A 832 -2.95 8.21 8.53
N ASN A 833 -3.61 8.70 9.58
CA ASN A 833 -3.10 9.77 10.45
C ASN A 833 -2.63 9.20 11.79
N CYS A 834 -1.59 8.38 11.74
CA CYS A 834 -0.95 7.78 12.90
C CYS A 834 0.43 7.21 12.56
N GLU A 835 1.03 6.50 13.51
CA GLU A 835 2.19 5.65 13.27
C GLU A 835 1.77 4.30 12.66
N TYR A 836 2.46 3.90 11.60
CA TYR A 836 2.23 2.64 10.89
C TYR A 836 3.52 1.85 10.71
N THR A 837 3.40 0.53 10.82
CA THR A 837 4.53 -0.38 10.57
C THR A 837 4.69 -0.60 9.06
N LEU A 838 5.81 -0.12 8.49
CA LEU A 838 6.11 -0.31 7.07
C LEU A 838 6.62 -1.72 6.80
N VAL A 839 7.61 -2.15 7.57
CA VAL A 839 8.21 -3.47 7.45
C VAL A 839 8.81 -3.89 8.79
N GLN A 840 8.67 -5.17 9.11
CA GLN A 840 9.36 -5.85 10.21
C GLN A 840 9.56 -7.32 9.84
N ASP A 841 10.52 -7.99 10.46
CA ASP A 841 10.80 -9.43 10.28
C ASP A 841 10.21 -10.30 11.40
N HIS A 842 9.45 -9.70 12.33
CA HIS A 842 8.71 -10.41 13.37
C HIS A 842 7.22 -10.55 12.99
N CYS A 843 6.86 -11.64 12.33
CA CYS A 843 5.56 -11.79 11.68
C CYS A 843 4.67 -12.87 12.29
N GLY A 844 4.88 -13.24 13.56
CA GLY A 844 3.97 -14.14 14.29
C GLY A 844 3.95 -15.61 13.84
N LYS A 845 4.82 -16.04 12.91
CA LYS A 845 4.96 -17.45 12.52
C LYS A 845 5.74 -18.21 13.61
N SER A 846 5.03 -19.04 14.40
CA SER A 846 5.54 -20.03 15.37
C SER A 846 6.96 -19.80 15.93
N GLY A 847 7.05 -19.19 17.11
CA GLY A 847 8.02 -19.62 18.14
C GLY A 847 9.41 -18.97 18.17
N THR A 848 9.80 -18.11 17.23
CA THR A 848 11.06 -17.35 17.36
C THR A 848 10.79 -15.86 17.52
N VAL A 849 11.01 -15.38 18.74
CA VAL A 849 10.94 -13.98 19.21
C VAL A 849 12.14 -13.15 18.69
N ASN A 850 12.75 -13.55 17.57
CA ASN A 850 14.04 -13.01 17.12
C ASN A 850 13.87 -12.19 15.83
N GLY A 851 13.00 -11.17 15.86
CA GLY A 851 13.05 -10.12 14.85
C GLY A 851 14.30 -9.26 15.04
N THR A 852 14.94 -8.86 13.95
CA THR A 852 16.17 -8.06 13.95
C THR A 852 15.90 -6.57 13.70
N PHE A 853 14.80 -6.24 13.01
CA PHE A 853 14.48 -4.85 12.70
C PHE A 853 12.99 -4.55 12.57
N ARG A 854 12.67 -3.27 12.72
CA ARG A 854 11.35 -2.72 12.42
C ARG A 854 11.48 -1.30 11.90
N VAL A 855 10.71 -0.97 10.87
CA VAL A 855 10.60 0.39 10.31
C VAL A 855 9.18 0.91 10.50
N VAL A 856 9.04 2.04 11.17
CA VAL A 856 7.77 2.71 11.43
C VAL A 856 7.79 4.11 10.79
N THR A 857 6.68 4.48 10.16
CA THR A 857 6.45 5.82 9.65
C THR A 857 5.39 6.54 10.48
N GLU A 858 5.62 7.81 10.80
CA GLU A 858 4.61 8.71 11.35
C GLU A 858 3.98 9.51 10.20
N ASN A 859 2.71 9.23 9.92
CA ASN A 859 1.95 9.90 8.87
C ASN A 859 1.05 10.96 9.48
N ILE A 860 1.15 12.20 9.01
CA ILE A 860 0.33 13.34 9.46
C ILE A 860 -0.36 14.03 8.29
N PRO A 861 -1.49 14.73 8.50
CA PRO A 861 -2.14 15.49 7.43
C PRO A 861 -1.23 16.60 6.89
N CYS A 862 -1.08 16.64 5.57
CA CYS A 862 -0.19 17.57 4.84
C CYS A 862 -0.92 18.65 4.03
N GLY A 863 -2.25 18.62 4.00
CA GLY A 863 -3.11 19.61 3.35
C GLY A 863 -4.54 19.59 3.91
N ASN A 864 -5.45 20.37 3.31
CA ASN A 864 -6.84 20.49 3.81
C ASN A 864 -7.79 19.41 3.26
N THR A 865 -7.31 18.57 2.35
CA THR A 865 -8.10 17.52 1.68
C THR A 865 -8.19 16.21 2.48
N GLY A 866 -7.49 16.10 3.62
CA GLY A 866 -7.43 14.89 4.44
C GLY A 866 -6.29 13.93 4.07
N THR A 867 -5.47 14.31 3.10
CA THR A 867 -4.26 13.60 2.67
C THR A 867 -3.16 13.64 3.73
N THR A 868 -2.39 12.55 3.87
CA THR A 868 -1.32 12.43 4.87
C THR A 868 0.04 12.16 4.25
N CYS A 869 1.10 12.80 4.74
CA CYS A 869 2.48 12.52 4.34
C CYS A 869 3.33 12.04 5.52
N SER A 870 4.41 11.31 5.22
CA SER A 870 5.39 10.86 6.20
C SER A 870 6.21 12.04 6.70
N LYS A 871 6.30 12.19 8.03
CA LYS A 871 7.06 13.29 8.67
C LYS A 871 8.26 12.80 9.49
N SER A 872 8.14 11.65 10.13
CA SER A 872 9.22 11.03 10.90
C SER A 872 9.28 9.55 10.62
N ILE A 873 10.49 9.00 10.58
CA ILE A 873 10.75 7.58 10.39
C ILE A 873 11.50 7.08 11.62
N LYS A 874 11.02 5.99 12.21
CA LYS A 874 11.71 5.29 13.32
C LYS A 874 12.20 3.95 12.82
N VAL A 875 13.50 3.70 12.95
CA VAL A 875 14.15 2.44 12.60
C VAL A 875 14.66 1.80 13.88
N PHE A 876 14.08 0.68 14.25
CA PHE A 876 14.49 -0.13 15.39
C PHE A 876 15.43 -1.22 14.88
N LEU A 877 16.64 -1.28 15.44
CA LEU A 877 17.70 -2.23 15.11
C LEU A 877 18.32 -2.76 16.40
N GLU A 878 18.00 -4.00 16.76
CA GLU A 878 18.50 -4.61 18.01
C GLU A 878 18.28 -3.68 19.23
N SER A 879 19.33 -3.11 19.81
CA SER A 879 19.29 -2.16 20.94
C SER A 879 19.39 -0.68 20.55
N TYR A 880 19.21 -0.35 19.27
CA TYR A 880 19.31 1.01 18.73
C TYR A 880 17.99 1.45 18.10
N GLU A 881 17.58 2.68 18.40
CA GLU A 881 16.50 3.37 17.71
C GLU A 881 17.08 4.57 16.95
N LEU A 882 16.81 4.62 15.64
CA LEU A 882 17.17 5.74 14.77
C LEU A 882 15.91 6.50 14.43
N ILE A 883 15.87 7.77 14.81
CA ILE A 883 14.74 8.66 14.51
C ILE A 883 15.20 9.64 13.43
N LEU A 884 14.59 9.51 12.25
CA LEU A 884 14.82 10.39 11.12
C LEU A 884 13.69 11.43 11.12
N GLY A 885 14.06 12.70 11.12
CA GLY A 885 13.14 13.82 11.13
C GLY A 885 13.90 15.14 11.09
N GLU A 886 13.25 16.21 10.65
CA GLU A 886 13.87 17.55 10.55
C GLU A 886 15.21 17.53 9.77
N GLU A 887 15.28 16.74 8.70
CA GLU A 887 16.48 16.54 7.85
C GLU A 887 17.71 15.93 8.57
N ARG A 888 17.54 15.38 9.79
CA ARG A 888 18.61 14.81 10.63
C ARG A 888 18.28 13.40 11.11
N VAL A 889 19.26 12.76 11.72
CA VAL A 889 19.13 11.47 12.42
C VAL A 889 19.50 11.68 13.88
N SER A 890 18.59 11.36 14.79
CA SER A 890 18.91 11.16 16.21
C SER A 890 18.99 9.67 16.51
N VAL A 891 19.88 9.32 17.43
CA VAL A 891 20.18 7.93 17.82
C VAL A 891 19.89 7.78 19.30
N VAL A 892 19.12 6.77 19.66
CA VAL A 892 18.88 6.36 21.04
C VAL A 892 19.48 4.95 21.24
N LYS A 893 20.49 4.84 22.11
CA LYS A 893 21.12 3.56 22.49
C LYS A 893 20.45 3.03 23.75
N ARG A 894 19.98 1.78 23.72
CA ARG A 894 19.13 1.18 24.78
C ARG A 894 19.80 0.01 25.51
N GLY A 895 20.88 -0.54 24.97
CA GLY A 895 21.61 -1.69 25.54
C GLY A 895 23.07 -1.38 25.85
N GLU A 896 23.74 -2.30 26.55
CA GLU A 896 25.18 -2.22 26.84
C GLU A 896 26.06 -2.65 25.65
N ASP A 897 25.47 -3.15 24.55
CA ASP A 897 26.23 -3.63 23.40
C ASP A 897 26.98 -2.47 22.71
N ASP A 898 28.28 -2.62 22.49
CA ASP A 898 29.14 -1.53 22.00
C ASP A 898 29.27 -1.48 20.48
N GLU A 899 28.86 -2.53 19.77
CA GLU A 899 28.99 -2.59 18.31
C GLU A 899 27.76 -2.00 17.60
N VAL A 900 27.95 -0.89 16.89
CA VAL A 900 26.90 -0.22 16.12
C VAL A 900 26.52 -1.08 14.89
N PRO A 901 25.26 -1.55 14.75
CA PRO A 901 24.88 -2.50 13.69
C PRO A 901 24.56 -1.83 12.35
N TYR A 902 24.75 -0.51 12.24
CA TYR A 902 24.38 0.30 11.08
C TYR A 902 25.43 1.33 10.68
N THR A 903 25.34 1.82 9.44
CA THR A 903 26.12 2.93 8.90
C THR A 903 25.18 3.97 8.31
N VAL A 904 25.36 5.24 8.67
CA VAL A 904 24.63 6.38 8.09
C VAL A 904 25.50 7.07 7.07
N ARG A 905 24.97 7.29 5.87
CA ARG A 905 25.65 7.99 4.76
C ARG A 905 24.77 9.10 4.21
N TYR A 906 25.40 10.20 3.81
CA TYR A 906 24.75 11.28 3.08
C TYR A 906 25.14 11.19 1.61
N MET A 907 24.16 10.93 0.74
CA MET A 907 24.39 10.69 -0.69
C MET A 907 23.50 11.62 -1.51
N GLY A 908 24.09 12.73 -1.98
CA GLY A 908 23.34 13.76 -2.70
C GLY A 908 22.28 14.37 -1.78
N MET A 909 21.02 14.28 -2.18
CA MET A 909 19.90 14.74 -1.33
C MET A 909 19.38 13.70 -0.34
N TYR A 910 19.86 12.45 -0.42
CA TYR A 910 19.37 11.34 0.36
C TYR A 910 20.20 11.10 1.63
N LEU A 911 19.52 10.59 2.64
CA LEU A 911 20.10 9.92 3.78
C LEU A 911 19.95 8.41 3.61
N VAL A 912 21.06 7.68 3.71
CA VAL A 912 21.10 6.23 3.51
C VAL A 912 21.56 5.55 4.80
N ILE A 913 20.74 4.64 5.33
CA ILE A 913 21.08 3.78 6.45
C ILE A 913 21.29 2.37 5.90
N GLU A 914 22.49 1.83 6.08
CA GLU A 914 22.83 0.44 5.74
C GLU A 914 23.04 -0.35 7.02
N THR A 915 22.46 -1.54 7.12
CA THR A 915 22.66 -2.46 8.26
C THR A 915 23.45 -3.69 7.85
N LYS A 916 24.16 -4.31 8.80
CA LYS A 916 24.83 -5.60 8.55
C LYS A 916 23.85 -6.75 8.27
N SER A 917 22.61 -6.63 8.76
CA SER A 917 21.54 -7.62 8.53
C SER A 917 21.03 -7.61 7.08
N GLY A 918 21.35 -6.57 6.29
CA GLY A 918 20.93 -6.47 4.88
C GLY A 918 19.68 -5.64 4.65
N LEU A 919 19.35 -4.72 5.57
CA LEU A 919 18.38 -3.64 5.41
C LEU A 919 19.10 -2.38 4.90
N ILE A 920 18.52 -1.73 3.89
CA ILE A 920 18.97 -0.43 3.40
C ILE A 920 17.76 0.50 3.37
N LEU A 921 17.80 1.60 4.12
CA LEU A 921 16.78 2.64 4.07
C LEU A 921 17.35 3.89 3.41
N MET A 922 16.71 4.38 2.35
CA MET A 922 17.05 5.62 1.67
C MET A 922 15.90 6.61 1.86
N TRP A 923 16.17 7.78 2.45
CA TRP A 923 15.17 8.83 2.71
C TRP A 923 15.59 10.13 2.04
N ASP A 924 14.68 10.78 1.31
CA ASP A 924 14.92 12.04 0.59
C ASP A 924 14.94 13.29 1.50
N LYS A 925 14.88 13.08 2.83
CA LYS A 925 14.74 14.11 3.87
C LYS A 925 13.40 14.86 3.86
N LYS A 926 12.47 14.43 3.01
CA LYS A 926 11.10 14.94 2.87
C LYS A 926 10.14 13.77 3.05
N THR A 927 9.42 13.39 2.00
CA THR A 927 8.31 12.43 2.05
C THR A 927 8.64 11.08 1.42
N SER A 928 9.71 10.97 0.63
CA SER A 928 10.04 9.75 -0.11
C SER A 928 11.03 8.88 0.64
N MET A 929 10.70 7.62 0.77
CA MET A 929 11.58 6.60 1.32
C MET A 929 11.58 5.33 0.45
N PHE A 930 12.74 4.71 0.38
CA PHE A 930 12.96 3.46 -0.35
C PHE A 930 13.66 2.49 0.59
N ILE A 931 13.03 1.35 0.82
CA ILE A 931 13.52 0.29 1.70
C ILE A 931 13.98 -0.86 0.83
N LYS A 932 15.25 -1.23 0.90
CA LYS A 932 15.78 -2.41 0.22
C LYS A 932 16.13 -3.52 1.21
N LEU A 933 15.78 -4.74 0.86
CA LEU A 933 16.07 -5.93 1.65
C LEU A 933 16.87 -6.96 0.86
N SER A 934 17.80 -7.59 1.56
CA SER A 934 18.52 -8.75 1.02
C SER A 934 17.57 -9.93 0.74
N PRO A 935 17.89 -10.81 -0.22
CA PRO A 935 17.07 -11.98 -0.54
C PRO A 935 16.83 -12.94 0.64
N GLY A 936 17.67 -12.88 1.68
CA GLY A 936 17.50 -13.67 2.91
C GLY A 936 16.18 -13.40 3.63
N PHE A 937 15.55 -12.25 3.41
CA PHE A 937 14.27 -11.86 4.01
C PHE A 937 13.04 -12.27 3.20
N LYS A 938 13.19 -12.94 2.05
CA LYS A 938 12.05 -13.33 1.21
C LYS A 938 11.03 -14.18 1.98
N GLY A 939 9.77 -13.73 2.04
CA GLY A 939 8.67 -14.38 2.76
C GLY A 939 8.77 -14.36 4.30
N GLN A 940 9.75 -13.62 4.85
CA GLN A 940 10.00 -13.51 6.30
C GLN A 940 9.58 -12.17 6.89
N VAL A 941 9.20 -11.21 6.05
CA VAL A 941 8.78 -9.86 6.47
C VAL A 941 7.28 -9.66 6.35
N CYS A 942 6.79 -8.60 6.99
CA CYS A 942 5.40 -8.19 6.96
C CYS A 942 5.28 -6.69 7.31
N GLY A 943 4.19 -6.07 6.89
CA GLY A 943 3.90 -4.65 7.12
C GLY A 943 3.19 -4.06 5.91
N LEU A 944 3.11 -2.72 5.85
CA LEU A 944 2.57 -2.02 4.68
C LEU A 944 3.36 -2.28 3.38
N CYS A 945 4.63 -2.70 3.48
CA CYS A 945 5.48 -3.09 2.35
C CYS A 945 5.23 -4.52 1.84
N GLY A 946 4.24 -5.25 2.36
CA GLY A 946 3.97 -6.63 1.94
C GLY A 946 4.87 -7.65 2.64
N ASN A 947 5.01 -8.84 2.04
CA ASN A 947 5.75 -9.96 2.64
C ASN A 947 6.98 -10.43 1.85
N TYR A 948 7.24 -9.84 0.67
CA TYR A 948 8.42 -10.07 -0.17
C TYR A 948 8.58 -11.53 -0.61
N ASP A 949 7.51 -12.15 -1.11
CA ASP A 949 7.52 -13.53 -1.60
C ASP A 949 7.34 -13.65 -3.13
N GLY A 950 7.17 -12.53 -3.82
CA GLY A 950 6.90 -12.42 -5.25
C GLY A 950 5.41 -12.40 -5.61
N ASN A 951 4.50 -12.57 -4.64
CA ASN A 951 3.07 -12.67 -4.85
C ASN A 951 2.30 -11.44 -4.31
N SER A 952 2.21 -10.39 -5.11
CA SER A 952 1.42 -9.17 -4.84
C SER A 952 -0.06 -9.40 -4.45
N VAL A 953 -0.66 -10.57 -4.76
CA VAL A 953 -2.06 -10.83 -4.34
C VAL A 953 -2.16 -10.99 -2.83
N ASN A 954 -1.14 -11.53 -2.16
CA ASN A 954 -1.15 -11.75 -0.71
C ASN A 954 -0.51 -10.59 0.10
N ASP A 955 0.04 -9.57 -0.56
CA ASP A 955 0.67 -8.43 0.12
C ASP A 955 -0.25 -7.68 1.09
N PHE A 956 -1.56 -7.71 0.84
CA PHE A 956 -2.55 -7.18 1.77
C PHE A 956 -2.88 -8.17 2.90
N THR A 957 -1.83 -8.76 3.48
CA THR A 957 -1.91 -9.57 4.67
C THR A 957 -1.96 -8.65 5.89
N THR A 958 -3.04 -8.72 6.66
CA THR A 958 -3.19 -7.95 7.89
C THR A 958 -2.22 -8.46 8.96
N ARG A 959 -2.03 -7.68 10.03
CA ARG A 959 -1.29 -8.13 11.24
C ARG A 959 -1.83 -9.44 11.82
N SER A 960 -3.13 -9.70 11.63
CA SER A 960 -3.80 -10.94 12.04
C SER A 960 -3.63 -12.12 11.08
N GLN A 961 -2.77 -12.01 10.05
CA GLN A 961 -2.49 -13.04 9.05
C GLN A 961 -3.66 -13.37 8.10
N SER A 962 -4.65 -12.47 7.97
CA SER A 962 -5.67 -12.57 6.92
C SER A 962 -5.27 -11.79 5.68
N VAL A 963 -5.44 -12.40 4.50
CA VAL A 963 -5.34 -11.70 3.22
C VAL A 963 -6.68 -11.01 2.93
N VAL A 964 -6.66 -9.70 2.72
CA VAL A 964 -7.85 -8.88 2.43
C VAL A 964 -7.71 -8.14 1.11
N GLU A 965 -8.83 -7.75 0.48
CA GLU A 965 -8.83 -6.94 -0.74
C GLU A 965 -8.96 -5.44 -0.43
N ASN A 966 -9.51 -5.09 0.75
CA ASN A 966 -9.76 -3.72 1.16
C ASN A 966 -8.49 -3.07 1.75
N VAL A 967 -8.01 -2.02 1.08
CA VAL A 967 -6.81 -1.27 1.47
C VAL A 967 -6.94 -0.63 2.86
N LEU A 968 -8.13 -0.16 3.25
CA LEU A 968 -8.35 0.45 4.56
C LEU A 968 -8.30 -0.61 5.67
N GLU A 969 -8.88 -1.79 5.46
CA GLU A 969 -8.78 -2.91 6.41
C GLU A 969 -7.32 -3.36 6.58
N PHE A 970 -6.60 -3.50 5.47
CA PHE A 970 -5.17 -3.81 5.47
C PHE A 970 -4.37 -2.74 6.23
N GLY A 971 -4.46 -1.47 5.82
CA GLY A 971 -3.65 -0.40 6.38
C GLY A 971 -3.95 -0.11 7.85
N ASN A 972 -5.22 -0.14 8.25
CA ASN A 972 -5.62 0.05 9.65
C ASN A 972 -5.16 -1.10 10.56
N SER A 973 -4.96 -2.32 10.03
CA SER A 973 -4.39 -3.42 10.82
C SER A 973 -2.92 -3.21 11.21
N TRP A 974 -2.22 -2.33 10.52
CA TRP A 974 -0.78 -2.05 10.73
C TRP A 974 -0.51 -0.80 11.58
N LYS A 975 -1.54 -0.19 12.17
CA LYS A 975 -1.41 0.86 13.20
C LYS A 975 -0.53 0.37 14.35
N VAL A 976 0.33 1.24 14.86
CA VAL A 976 1.20 0.92 16.02
C VAL A 976 0.39 0.91 17.32
N SER A 977 -0.52 1.87 17.47
CA SER A 977 -1.43 1.97 18.63
C SER A 977 -2.87 1.63 18.24
N SER A 978 -3.55 0.82 19.05
CA SER A 978 -4.98 0.54 18.91
C SER A 978 -5.85 1.77 19.19
N THR A 979 -5.30 2.78 19.89
CA THR A 979 -6.00 4.03 20.13
C THR A 979 -6.14 4.83 18.82
N CYS A 980 -5.18 4.75 17.89
CA CYS A 980 -5.21 5.48 16.62
C CYS A 980 -6.57 5.38 15.91
N PRO A 981 -7.14 6.49 15.39
CA PRO A 981 -8.35 6.43 14.60
C PRO A 981 -8.13 5.57 13.33
N ASP A 982 -9.20 4.93 12.86
CA ASP A 982 -9.16 4.26 11.56
C ASP A 982 -9.09 5.31 10.44
N ALA A 983 -8.24 5.05 9.45
CA ALA A 983 -8.20 5.81 8.22
C ALA A 983 -9.53 5.68 7.46
N SER A 984 -10.02 6.80 6.94
CA SER A 984 -11.22 6.87 6.10
C SER A 984 -10.86 7.00 4.63
N SER A 985 -11.76 6.61 3.73
CA SER A 985 -11.60 6.86 2.30
C SER A 985 -11.55 8.37 2.02
N VAL A 986 -10.41 8.87 1.55
CA VAL A 986 -10.26 10.27 1.15
C VAL A 986 -10.87 10.44 -0.24
N LYS A 987 -11.67 11.51 -0.43
CA LYS A 987 -12.18 11.87 -1.76
C LYS A 987 -11.01 12.30 -2.64
N ASP A 988 -11.07 12.00 -3.94
CA ASP A 988 -10.06 12.44 -4.89
C ASP A 988 -9.72 13.94 -4.69
N PRO A 989 -8.46 14.29 -4.35
CA PRO A 989 -8.04 15.66 -4.14
C PRO A 989 -8.30 16.55 -5.35
N CYS A 990 -8.17 16.03 -6.57
CA CYS A 990 -8.46 16.83 -7.78
C CYS A 990 -9.95 17.11 -7.96
N SER A 991 -10.82 16.22 -7.47
CA SER A 991 -12.27 16.44 -7.41
C SER A 991 -12.67 17.44 -6.32
N THR A 992 -11.93 17.46 -5.20
CA THR A 992 -12.13 18.41 -4.10
C THR A 992 -11.59 19.80 -4.43
N ASN A 993 -10.48 19.87 -5.16
CA ASN A 993 -9.82 21.08 -5.63
C ASN A 993 -9.78 21.21 -7.17
N PRO A 994 -10.94 21.35 -7.87
CA PRO A 994 -10.98 21.34 -9.34
C PRO A 994 -10.13 22.42 -10.01
N TYR A 995 -9.94 23.56 -9.35
CA TYR A 995 -9.14 24.68 -9.85
C TYR A 995 -7.63 24.34 -9.94
N ARG A 996 -7.16 23.31 -9.24
CA ARG A 996 -5.76 22.86 -9.26
C ARG A 996 -5.49 21.82 -10.35
N LYS A 997 -6.50 21.02 -10.73
CA LYS A 997 -6.36 19.88 -11.66
C LYS A 997 -5.61 20.25 -12.94
N SER A 998 -6.00 21.33 -13.60
CA SER A 998 -5.35 21.75 -14.87
C SER A 998 -3.88 22.13 -14.70
N TRP A 999 -3.50 22.75 -13.58
CA TRP A 999 -2.10 23.05 -13.30
C TRP A 999 -1.33 21.75 -13.01
N SER A 1000 -1.89 20.86 -12.19
CA SER A 1000 -1.30 19.57 -11.84
C SER A 1000 -1.04 18.70 -13.07
N GLU A 1001 -2.04 18.49 -13.93
CA GLU A 1001 -1.92 17.71 -15.16
C GLU A 1001 -0.84 18.27 -16.09
N LYS A 1002 -0.77 19.60 -16.21
CA LYS A 1002 0.25 20.28 -17.02
C LYS A 1002 1.65 20.06 -16.47
N GLN A 1003 1.88 20.26 -15.18
CA GLN A 1003 3.21 20.13 -14.59
C GLN A 1003 3.69 18.67 -14.58
N CYS A 1004 2.80 17.73 -14.22
CA CYS A 1004 3.11 16.30 -14.18
C CYS A 1004 3.33 15.69 -15.57
N SER A 1005 2.88 16.35 -16.65
CA SER A 1005 3.08 15.88 -18.02
C SER A 1005 4.56 15.70 -18.42
N ILE A 1006 5.50 16.29 -17.65
CA ILE A 1006 6.93 16.04 -17.83
C ILE A 1006 7.27 14.55 -17.79
N ILE A 1007 6.60 13.75 -16.95
CA ILE A 1007 6.79 12.29 -16.83
C ILE A 1007 6.52 11.58 -18.16
N ASN A 1008 5.51 12.04 -18.91
CA ASN A 1008 5.12 11.47 -20.20
C ASN A 1008 5.81 12.16 -21.39
N SER A 1009 6.66 13.16 -21.13
CA SER A 1009 7.31 13.95 -22.18
C SER A 1009 8.60 13.29 -22.71
N ASN A 1010 9.14 13.86 -23.78
CA ASN A 1010 10.43 13.43 -24.34
C ASN A 1010 11.62 13.53 -23.36
N VAL A 1011 11.49 14.26 -22.25
CA VAL A 1011 12.52 14.31 -21.20
C VAL A 1011 12.80 12.91 -20.63
N PHE A 1012 11.75 12.09 -20.48
CA PHE A 1012 11.83 10.74 -19.92
C PHE A 1012 11.71 9.63 -20.99
N ALA A 1013 11.80 9.96 -22.29
CA ALA A 1013 11.61 9.01 -23.39
C ALA A 1013 12.49 7.75 -23.29
N ALA A 1014 13.74 7.91 -22.84
CA ALA A 1014 14.67 6.78 -22.66
C ALA A 1014 14.25 5.80 -21.55
N CYS A 1015 13.41 6.23 -20.61
CA CYS A 1015 12.94 5.42 -19.49
C CYS A 1015 11.57 4.77 -19.75
N HIS A 1016 10.76 5.31 -20.67
CA HIS A 1016 9.39 4.82 -20.94
C HIS A 1016 9.32 3.34 -21.31
N SER A 1017 10.34 2.78 -21.97
CA SER A 1017 10.38 1.34 -22.29
C SER A 1017 10.90 0.45 -21.16
N GLN A 1018 11.42 1.04 -20.09
CA GLN A 1018 12.02 0.34 -18.95
C GLN A 1018 11.11 0.37 -17.71
N VAL A 1019 10.45 1.51 -17.46
CA VAL A 1019 9.60 1.74 -16.30
C VAL A 1019 8.26 2.33 -16.74
N GLU A 1020 7.16 1.73 -16.29
CA GLU A 1020 5.79 2.19 -16.56
C GLU A 1020 5.50 3.58 -15.94
N PRO A 1021 5.31 4.65 -16.76
CA PRO A 1021 5.11 6.01 -16.24
C PRO A 1021 3.68 6.29 -15.77
N ALA A 1022 2.64 5.59 -16.27
CA ALA A 1022 1.24 6.01 -16.09
C ALA A 1022 0.84 6.14 -14.61
N LYS A 1023 1.28 5.19 -13.77
CA LYS A 1023 0.99 5.20 -12.32
C LYS A 1023 1.72 6.33 -11.58
N TYR A 1024 2.93 6.70 -12.01
CA TYR A 1024 3.67 7.83 -11.44
C TYR A 1024 3.06 9.17 -11.86
N TYR A 1025 2.59 9.27 -13.11
CA TYR A 1025 1.85 10.45 -13.58
C TYR A 1025 0.57 10.68 -12.77
N GLN A 1026 -0.23 9.64 -12.55
CA GLN A 1026 -1.45 9.73 -11.75
C GLN A 1026 -1.17 10.15 -10.31
N ALA A 1027 -0.18 9.53 -9.65
CA ALA A 1027 0.27 9.91 -8.31
C ALA A 1027 0.70 11.39 -8.26
N CYS A 1028 1.53 11.83 -9.21
CA CYS A 1028 1.96 13.22 -9.31
C CYS A 1028 0.78 14.20 -9.41
N VAL A 1029 -0.24 13.88 -10.23
CA VAL A 1029 -1.43 14.73 -10.39
C VAL A 1029 -2.22 14.80 -9.09
N THR A 1030 -2.42 13.66 -8.42
CA THR A 1030 -3.10 13.56 -7.12
C THR A 1030 -2.37 14.38 -6.06
N ASP A 1031 -1.06 14.20 -5.89
CA ASP A 1031 -0.21 14.93 -4.93
C ASP A 1031 -0.27 16.44 -5.19
N ALA A 1032 -0.11 16.86 -6.45
CA ALA A 1032 -0.14 18.27 -6.83
C ALA A 1032 -1.53 18.93 -6.60
N CYS A 1033 -2.62 18.16 -6.68
CA CYS A 1033 -3.96 18.62 -6.32
C CYS A 1033 -4.20 18.68 -4.80
N ALA A 1034 -3.56 17.79 -4.03
CA ALA A 1034 -3.73 17.69 -2.59
C ALA A 1034 -2.98 18.77 -1.80
N CYS A 1035 -1.82 19.20 -2.29
CA CYS A 1035 -0.99 20.22 -1.64
C CYS A 1035 -1.56 21.64 -1.82
N ASP A 1036 -2.57 22.01 -1.01
CA ASP A 1036 -3.32 23.27 -1.11
C ASP A 1036 -2.97 24.35 -0.07
N SER A 1037 -2.13 24.02 0.91
CA SER A 1037 -1.72 24.91 2.02
C SER A 1037 -0.36 25.60 1.82
N GLY A 1038 0.25 25.48 0.64
CA GLY A 1038 1.58 26.00 0.31
C GLY A 1038 2.66 24.91 0.27
N GLY A 1039 3.68 25.07 -0.60
CA GLY A 1039 4.68 24.02 -0.87
C GLY A 1039 4.37 23.17 -2.11
N ASP A 1040 3.45 23.60 -2.96
CA ASP A 1040 2.92 22.89 -4.13
C ASP A 1040 4.00 22.37 -5.09
N CYS A 1041 5.10 23.13 -5.22
CA CYS A 1041 6.25 22.73 -6.01
C CYS A 1041 6.98 21.52 -5.38
N ASP A 1042 7.04 21.40 -4.06
CA ASP A 1042 7.72 20.28 -3.39
C ASP A 1042 6.97 18.95 -3.60
N CYS A 1043 5.65 18.94 -3.58
CA CYS A 1043 4.84 17.74 -3.84
C CYS A 1043 5.00 17.27 -5.30
N LEU A 1044 4.93 18.21 -6.25
CA LEU A 1044 5.25 17.94 -7.65
C LEU A 1044 6.67 17.36 -7.81
N CYS A 1045 7.68 18.01 -7.21
CA CYS A 1045 9.07 17.63 -7.42
C CYS A 1045 9.43 16.30 -6.78
N THR A 1046 8.85 15.94 -5.63
CA THR A 1046 9.05 14.63 -4.99
C THR A 1046 8.41 13.51 -5.81
N ALA A 1047 7.20 13.70 -6.34
CA ALA A 1047 6.56 12.72 -7.21
C ALA A 1047 7.32 12.49 -8.53
N VAL A 1048 7.81 13.56 -9.18
CA VAL A 1048 8.64 13.43 -10.41
C VAL A 1048 10.00 12.80 -10.08
N ALA A 1049 10.61 13.16 -8.95
CA ALA A 1049 11.87 12.57 -8.50
C ALA A 1049 11.74 11.06 -8.22
N ALA A 1050 10.59 10.60 -7.72
CA ALA A 1050 10.34 9.17 -7.52
C ALA A 1050 10.39 8.38 -8.83
N TYR A 1051 9.84 8.93 -9.93
CA TYR A 1051 9.96 8.32 -11.25
C TYR A 1051 11.40 8.37 -11.79
N ALA A 1052 12.08 9.51 -11.63
CA ALA A 1052 13.50 9.63 -12.01
C ALA A 1052 14.41 8.65 -11.26
N GLN A 1053 14.12 8.41 -9.98
CA GLN A 1053 14.81 7.41 -9.16
C GLN A 1053 14.56 6.00 -9.70
N ALA A 1054 13.30 5.64 -9.99
CA ALA A 1054 12.98 4.34 -10.60
C ALA A 1054 13.70 4.13 -11.95
N CYS A 1055 13.80 5.18 -12.78
CA CYS A 1055 14.60 5.15 -14.01
C CYS A 1055 16.09 4.91 -13.74
N SER A 1056 16.65 5.58 -12.73
CA SER A 1056 18.05 5.43 -12.35
C SER A 1056 18.37 4.02 -11.84
N GLU A 1057 17.41 3.36 -11.18
CA GLU A 1057 17.57 1.99 -10.68
C GLU A 1057 17.67 0.94 -11.79
N VAL A 1058 16.99 1.17 -12.93
CA VAL A 1058 17.12 0.34 -14.13
C VAL A 1058 18.24 0.81 -15.08
N GLY A 1059 19.13 1.68 -14.59
CA GLY A 1059 20.31 2.15 -15.31
C GLY A 1059 20.08 3.32 -16.28
N VAL A 1060 18.90 3.94 -16.28
CA VAL A 1060 18.56 5.10 -17.13
C VAL A 1060 18.68 6.39 -16.32
N CYS A 1061 19.80 7.09 -16.48
CA CYS A 1061 20.02 8.39 -15.85
C CYS A 1061 19.33 9.53 -16.64
N VAL A 1062 18.33 10.18 -16.02
CA VAL A 1062 17.56 11.27 -16.66
C VAL A 1062 17.86 12.62 -15.99
N ALA A 1063 18.38 13.57 -16.76
CA ALA A 1063 18.57 14.95 -16.32
C ALA A 1063 17.30 15.78 -16.53
N TRP A 1064 16.37 15.73 -15.57
CA TRP A 1064 15.02 16.29 -15.72
C TRP A 1064 14.82 17.69 -15.09
N ARG A 1065 15.65 18.08 -14.10
CA ARG A 1065 15.57 19.39 -13.44
C ARG A 1065 16.03 20.52 -14.35
N SER A 1066 15.38 21.67 -14.24
CA SER A 1066 15.75 22.91 -14.95
C SER A 1066 15.51 24.15 -14.08
N PRO A 1067 16.05 25.34 -14.43
CA PRO A 1067 15.78 26.56 -13.67
C PRO A 1067 14.30 26.90 -13.48
N SER A 1068 13.43 26.43 -14.37
CA SER A 1068 11.97 26.63 -14.30
C SER A 1068 11.19 25.42 -13.78
N VAL A 1069 11.83 24.25 -13.64
CA VAL A 1069 11.18 23.00 -13.20
C VAL A 1069 12.04 22.36 -12.12
N CYS A 1070 11.58 22.41 -10.88
CA CYS A 1070 12.24 21.80 -9.72
C CYS A 1070 13.74 22.13 -9.60
N PRO A 1071 14.13 23.42 -9.62
CA PRO A 1071 15.53 23.82 -9.60
C PRO A 1071 16.25 23.35 -8.33
N LEU A 1072 17.53 23.02 -8.47
CA LEU A 1072 18.42 22.64 -7.37
C LEU A 1072 19.65 23.56 -7.37
N PHE A 1073 19.95 24.17 -6.22
CA PHE A 1073 20.97 25.22 -6.08
C PHE A 1073 22.27 24.65 -5.51
N CYS A 1074 22.99 23.83 -6.30
CA CYS A 1074 24.24 23.21 -5.83
C CYS A 1074 25.41 24.19 -5.72
N ASP A 1075 25.35 25.32 -6.41
CA ASP A 1075 26.34 26.39 -6.35
C ASP A 1075 26.35 27.14 -5.01
N TYR A 1076 25.28 27.04 -4.23
CA TYR A 1076 25.21 27.52 -2.85
C TYR A 1076 26.37 27.01 -1.98
N TYR A 1077 26.84 25.78 -2.23
CA TYR A 1077 27.91 25.15 -1.46
C TYR A 1077 29.32 25.55 -1.91
N ASN A 1078 29.44 26.28 -3.02
CA ASN A 1078 30.74 26.75 -3.51
C ASN A 1078 31.24 27.94 -2.68
N GLN A 1079 32.52 27.92 -2.31
CA GLN A 1079 33.16 29.11 -1.77
C GLN A 1079 33.39 30.15 -2.87
N GLN A 1080 33.57 31.41 -2.47
CA GLN A 1080 33.66 32.52 -3.41
C GLN A 1080 34.87 32.37 -4.35
N GLY A 1081 34.61 32.09 -5.64
CA GLY A 1081 35.63 31.86 -6.67
C GLY A 1081 35.98 30.40 -6.92
N GLU A 1082 35.36 29.45 -6.21
CA GLU A 1082 35.52 28.01 -6.40
C GLU A 1082 34.28 27.41 -7.09
N CYS A 1083 34.42 26.25 -7.73
CA CYS A 1083 33.33 25.56 -8.45
C CYS A 1083 33.44 24.04 -8.25
N GLU A 1084 33.38 23.63 -6.99
CA GLU A 1084 33.56 22.24 -6.56
C GLU A 1084 32.25 21.46 -6.59
N TRP A 1085 31.12 22.08 -6.28
CA TRP A 1085 29.81 21.43 -6.17
C TRP A 1085 29.01 21.51 -7.46
N HIS A 1086 28.56 20.34 -7.93
CA HIS A 1086 27.79 20.19 -9.17
C HIS A 1086 26.55 19.33 -8.93
N TYR A 1087 25.48 19.67 -9.63
CA TYR A 1087 24.31 18.80 -9.71
C TYR A 1087 24.65 17.54 -10.52
N LYS A 1088 24.38 16.37 -9.93
CA LYS A 1088 24.46 15.08 -10.64
C LYS A 1088 23.09 14.39 -10.60
N PRO A 1089 22.41 14.23 -11.75
CA PRO A 1089 21.04 13.69 -11.81
C PRO A 1089 20.92 12.25 -11.32
N CYS A 1090 21.97 11.44 -11.49
CA CYS A 1090 22.08 10.07 -11.00
C CYS A 1090 23.29 9.89 -10.07
N GLY A 1091 23.74 10.98 -9.44
CA GLY A 1091 24.77 10.97 -8.41
C GLY A 1091 26.12 10.33 -8.77
N ALA A 1092 26.78 9.82 -7.74
CA ALA A 1092 27.99 9.01 -7.83
C ALA A 1092 27.87 7.84 -6.85
N SER A 1093 28.19 6.63 -7.32
CA SER A 1093 28.26 5.45 -6.45
C SER A 1093 29.48 5.59 -5.52
N CYS A 1094 29.25 5.40 -4.23
CA CYS A 1094 30.25 5.28 -3.18
C CYS A 1094 31.45 6.25 -3.23
N MET A 1095 31.27 7.47 -2.71
CA MET A 1095 32.35 8.46 -2.67
C MET A 1095 33.39 8.21 -1.57
N LYS A 1096 34.62 8.72 -1.79
CA LYS A 1096 35.63 8.84 -0.73
C LYS A 1096 35.26 9.98 0.20
N THR A 1097 34.99 9.64 1.45
CA THR A 1097 34.62 10.60 2.48
C THR A 1097 35.46 10.41 3.73
N CYS A 1098 35.34 11.29 4.72
CA CYS A 1098 36.04 11.11 6.00
C CYS A 1098 35.47 9.93 6.79
N LYS A 1099 34.15 9.68 6.70
CA LYS A 1099 33.52 8.47 7.27
C LYS A 1099 33.75 7.22 6.41
N ASN A 1100 34.15 7.36 5.14
CA ASN A 1100 34.54 6.26 4.26
C ASN A 1100 35.80 6.57 3.43
N PRO A 1101 37.00 6.55 4.03
CA PRO A 1101 38.24 6.88 3.31
C PRO A 1101 38.57 5.88 2.21
N SER A 1102 38.08 4.65 2.33
CA SER A 1102 38.33 3.58 1.36
C SER A 1102 37.59 3.80 0.03
N GLY A 1103 36.49 4.56 0.04
CA GLY A 1103 35.57 4.67 -1.10
C GLY A 1103 34.93 3.33 -1.49
N LYS A 1104 34.84 2.37 -0.55
CA LYS A 1104 34.18 1.07 -0.75
C LYS A 1104 32.91 1.02 0.09
N CYS A 1105 31.81 0.60 -0.51
CA CYS A 1105 30.50 0.49 0.16
C CYS A 1105 30.16 -0.99 0.33
N LEU A 1106 29.29 -1.29 1.31
CA LEU A 1106 28.90 -2.66 1.61
C LEU A 1106 28.10 -3.26 0.44
N ASN A 1107 27.24 -2.44 -0.14
CA ASN A 1107 26.45 -2.76 -1.33
C ASN A 1107 26.78 -1.77 -2.46
N ASP A 1108 26.77 -2.25 -3.71
CA ASP A 1108 26.93 -1.40 -4.89
C ASP A 1108 25.58 -0.74 -5.21
N LEU A 1109 25.31 0.38 -4.52
CA LEU A 1109 24.10 1.16 -4.74
C LEU A 1109 24.30 2.09 -5.95
N PRO A 1110 23.30 2.22 -6.83
CA PRO A 1110 23.33 3.23 -7.88
C PRO A 1110 23.45 4.62 -7.27
N GLY A 1111 24.10 5.54 -7.99
CA GLY A 1111 24.24 6.91 -7.52
C GLY A 1111 22.86 7.57 -7.36
N LEU A 1112 22.69 8.34 -6.28
CA LEU A 1112 21.43 9.01 -5.95
C LEU A 1112 21.44 10.46 -6.41
N GLU A 1113 20.31 11.00 -6.85
CA GLU A 1113 20.21 12.40 -7.28
C GLU A 1113 20.72 13.37 -6.20
N GLY A 1114 21.44 14.43 -6.61
CA GLY A 1114 21.73 15.55 -5.72
C GLY A 1114 22.96 16.37 -6.09
N CYS A 1115 23.43 17.14 -5.11
CA CYS A 1115 24.65 17.94 -5.23
C CYS A 1115 25.85 17.13 -4.75
N TYR A 1116 26.90 17.08 -5.55
CA TYR A 1116 28.11 16.34 -5.25
C TYR A 1116 29.36 17.18 -5.48
N PRO A 1117 30.35 17.13 -4.57
CA PRO A 1117 31.61 17.83 -4.76
C PRO A 1117 32.53 17.04 -5.70
N ASN A 1118 33.29 17.77 -6.51
CA ASN A 1118 34.38 17.26 -7.32
C ASN A 1118 35.71 17.58 -6.63
N CYS A 1119 36.04 16.79 -5.61
CA CYS A 1119 37.20 17.05 -4.77
C CYS A 1119 38.52 16.98 -5.55
N PRO A 1120 39.41 17.97 -5.38
CA PRO A 1120 40.66 18.01 -6.12
C PRO A 1120 41.66 16.96 -5.60
N PRO A 1121 42.67 16.55 -6.40
CA PRO A 1121 43.58 15.47 -6.03
C PRO A 1121 44.39 15.70 -4.74
N ASP A 1122 44.63 16.96 -4.35
CA ASP A 1122 45.33 17.35 -3.12
C ASP A 1122 44.43 17.28 -1.87
N LYS A 1123 43.10 17.34 -2.05
CA LYS A 1123 42.09 17.20 -0.99
C LYS A 1123 40.99 16.22 -1.40
N PRO A 1124 41.31 14.93 -1.61
CA PRO A 1124 40.42 14.02 -2.33
C PRO A 1124 39.29 13.41 -1.47
N TYR A 1125 39.16 13.80 -0.19
CA TYR A 1125 38.15 13.26 0.73
C TYR A 1125 37.09 14.30 1.02
N PHE A 1126 35.82 13.92 0.90
CA PHE A 1126 34.72 14.79 1.28
C PHE A 1126 34.42 14.67 2.78
N HIS A 1127 34.51 15.77 3.54
CA HIS A 1127 34.10 15.82 4.93
C HIS A 1127 32.60 16.13 5.02
N GLU A 1128 31.80 15.14 5.39
CA GLU A 1128 30.33 15.23 5.31
C GLU A 1128 29.74 16.30 6.25
N ASP A 1129 30.25 16.40 7.48
CA ASP A 1129 29.69 17.34 8.47
C ASP A 1129 30.10 18.81 8.21
N GLN A 1130 31.24 19.05 7.56
CA GLN A 1130 31.73 20.39 7.21
C GLN A 1130 31.35 20.81 5.78
N MET A 1131 30.84 19.89 4.96
CA MET A 1131 30.49 20.09 3.55
C MET A 1131 31.68 20.63 2.71
N LYS A 1132 32.90 20.11 2.91
CA LYS A 1132 34.14 20.54 2.22
C LYS A 1132 35.05 19.39 1.83
N CYS A 1133 35.83 19.58 0.78
CA CYS A 1133 36.91 18.66 0.40
C CYS A 1133 38.17 18.91 1.25
N VAL A 1134 38.70 17.85 1.82
CA VAL A 1134 39.83 17.87 2.77
C VAL A 1134 40.87 16.79 2.43
N SER A 1135 42.07 16.93 3.01
CA SER A 1135 43.08 15.87 2.96
C SER A 1135 42.75 14.76 3.96
N LEU A 1136 43.35 13.57 3.83
CA LEU A 1136 43.13 12.48 4.79
C LEU A 1136 43.55 12.86 6.22
N CYS A 1137 44.51 13.76 6.36
CA CYS A 1137 44.99 14.24 7.65
C CYS A 1137 44.00 15.17 8.36
N ASP A 1138 43.07 15.76 7.61
CA ASP A 1138 42.14 16.80 8.07
C ASP A 1138 40.70 16.26 8.26
N CYS A 1139 40.51 14.93 8.25
CA CYS A 1139 39.21 14.25 8.24
C CYS A 1139 38.52 14.05 9.61
#